data_AF-A0A2V3TU03-F1
#
_entry.id   AF-A0A2V3TU03-F1
#
_cell.length_a   1.000
_cell.length_b   1.000
_cell.length_c   1.000
_cell.angle_alpha   90.00
_cell.angle_beta   90.00
_cell.angle_gamma   90.00
#
_symmetry.space_group_name_H-M   'P 1'
#
loop_
_entity.id
_entity.type
_entity.pdbx_description
1 polymer ?
#
loop_
_entity_poly.entity_id
_entity_poly.type
_entity_poly.pdbx_seq_one_letter_code
_entity_poly.pdbx_strand_id
1 'polypeptide(L)'
;MPNDDPFTLDLFGNTSLSSGLGLGVTAFGTTIEPPEDHDNTPEEPVPAASQRAGNTADNERGEDFHLAGDRGLARGWRQRAKDNIAAIALAQTIESEARPATAKEQAALIKFTGFGASELANAVFRRPGEEAFRKGWQEIGADLQDVTSEQEYASLARCTQYAHFTPEFIVRAIWSGLLRLGWSGGRVLEPGIGTGLFPALMPEDLRPVSQVTGVELDPVTARISRLLQPRARIVNGDFARTDLPAHFDLAIGNPPFSDRTVRSDRAYRGLGLRLHDYFIVKAIDRLKPGGLAAFVTSSGTMDKADAAARETIARQADLVAAIRLPEGSFRAEAGTNVVVDILFFRKRKPDDAEGDMSWLETDQVRPATEDEGPIRVNRWFAQHPDHVLGIHATTSGPYGETYTCLPQRGVDLEQTIAAAIRLLPEAIYDGEPEAVDPETDPGDAHEFDKPEGQGIREGSFFVGKNQALMQMRDGEPVTITVRKGRSAEGVFDKQARIIRKLIPIRDAVREVLKAQERDQPFKQYQVRLRIAWSNFVRAFGPVNSTTVSVKEDPETGEVRETHRRPNLQPFLDDPDCWLVASIEDYDLETNTARPGPIFTERVIALPSAPLITCAADALAVVLNERGHVDVDHIAELMHADADTVIAELGDAVFRDPETRSWQTADAYLSGKVRDKLRAADAAAALDPVFERNVRALRDVQPADLNPSDITARLGAPWIPAADIVDFVGEMMGAQIKIRHMPELASWTVEARQLGYSAAGTSEWGTDRRHAGELLADALNSRVPQIFDTVREGDSEKRVLNVVDTEAAKEKLTKIKTAFQAWIWSDPDRTDRLARDYNDRFNNIAPRKFNGDHLQLPGASGAFSLYGHQKRGIWRIISAGSTYLAHAVGAGKTMTMAAAIMEQKRLGLIAKAMLVVPGHCLAQAAREFLALYPTARILVADETNFTKDKRHRFLARAATANWDAIIITQSAFRFISIPSAFEQQMTTYLVAVHILVDTHAPSPRSAVAAALENQFDRCAAAVPAAGTIVDWAVAGEDLAVSMAPVVIPADYTPGATPFPEWNTARAPSAEQRPGSTRQRADPACKEPVG
;
A
#
# COMPACT_ATOMS: atom_id res chain seq x y z
N MET A 1 56.55 4.48 4.60
CA MET A 1 56.22 5.57 5.54
C MET A 1 56.16 6.88 4.74
N PRO A 2 55.17 7.75 5.00
CA PRO A 2 53.72 7.54 4.89
C PRO A 2 53.08 8.60 3.95
N ASN A 3 52.02 8.28 3.21
CA ASN A 3 50.57 8.47 3.51
C ASN A 3 50.15 9.93 3.74
N ASP A 4 49.41 10.47 2.77
CA ASP A 4 48.39 11.51 2.95
C ASP A 4 47.17 11.12 2.10
N ASP A 5 46.16 10.53 2.76
CA ASP A 5 44.81 10.30 2.23
C ASP A 5 43.83 11.00 3.20
N PRO A 6 43.07 12.03 2.78
CA PRO A 6 42.32 12.89 3.70
C PRO A 6 40.94 12.37 4.10
N PHE A 7 40.60 11.09 3.88
CA PHE A 7 39.28 10.55 4.25
C PHE A 7 39.32 9.17 4.92
N THR A 8 39.87 9.10 6.12
CA THR A 8 39.62 8.01 7.07
C THR A 8 38.61 8.47 8.13
N LEU A 9 37.35 8.07 7.95
CA LEU A 9 36.37 8.07 9.05
C LEU A 9 36.54 6.76 9.82
N ASP A 10 36.98 6.86 11.06
CA ASP A 10 37.09 5.74 11.99
C ASP A 10 35.69 5.36 12.50
N LEU A 11 35.22 4.16 12.13
CA LEU A 11 33.84 3.71 12.33
C LEU A 11 33.63 2.92 13.63
N PHE A 12 34.66 2.77 14.48
CA PHE A 12 34.58 1.95 15.69
C PHE A 12 35.36 2.50 16.90
N GLY A 13 35.31 3.81 17.16
CA GLY A 13 35.91 4.42 18.36
C GLY A 13 35.01 5.44 19.05
N ASN A 14 34.60 5.15 20.29
CA ASN A 14 34.14 6.16 21.25
C ASN A 14 35.36 6.91 21.79
N THR A 15 35.37 8.25 21.76
CA THR A 15 35.70 9.10 22.93
C THR A 15 35.62 10.59 22.60
N SER A 16 35.13 11.32 23.60
CA SER A 16 35.12 12.76 23.82
C SER A 16 36.41 13.51 23.47
N LEU A 17 36.28 14.78 23.06
CA LEU A 17 37.36 15.77 23.17
C LEU A 17 36.87 17.03 23.89
N SER A 18 37.44 17.28 25.07
CA SER A 18 37.41 18.54 25.80
C SER A 18 38.79 19.21 25.74
N SER A 19 38.81 20.41 25.15
CA SER A 19 39.58 21.63 25.51
C SER A 19 41.08 21.60 25.91
N GLY A 20 41.90 22.46 25.26
CA GLY A 20 42.91 23.27 25.97
C GLY A 20 44.13 23.83 25.19
N LEU A 21 44.33 25.17 25.33
CA LEU A 21 45.54 26.03 25.09
C LEU A 21 45.75 26.60 23.67
N GLY A 22 45.98 27.90 23.39
CA GLY A 22 46.06 29.14 24.18
C GLY A 22 46.98 30.19 23.51
N LEU A 23 46.53 31.47 23.39
CA LEU A 23 47.22 32.79 23.18
C LEU A 23 46.36 33.72 22.28
N GLY A 24 45.98 34.97 22.60
CA GLY A 24 46.19 35.80 23.78
C GLY A 24 45.45 37.17 23.71
N VAL A 25 45.30 37.76 24.91
CA VAL A 25 45.33 39.18 25.33
C VAL A 25 44.34 40.22 24.78
N THR A 26 43.43 40.67 25.66
CA THR A 26 43.17 42.02 26.21
C THR A 26 41.73 41.99 26.77
N ALA A 27 41.26 42.66 27.83
CA ALA A 27 41.75 43.33 29.04
C ALA A 27 40.50 44.04 29.64
N PHE A 28 40.41 44.19 30.98
CA PHE A 28 39.37 44.92 31.76
C PHE A 28 38.04 44.17 31.97
N GLY A 29 37.49 44.00 33.18
CA GLY A 29 37.86 44.44 34.53
C GLY A 29 36.70 44.04 35.48
N THR A 30 37.07 43.52 36.64
CA THR A 30 36.25 43.01 37.77
C THR A 30 35.39 44.12 38.41
N THR A 31 34.36 43.90 39.26
CA THR A 31 34.31 43.10 40.50
C THR A 31 32.87 43.10 41.06
N ILE A 32 32.43 42.03 41.73
CA ILE A 32 31.25 42.00 42.63
C ILE A 32 31.77 41.69 44.04
N GLU A 33 31.29 42.42 45.05
CA GLU A 33 31.27 42.04 46.47
C GLU A 33 29.84 42.21 47.03
N PRO A 34 29.34 41.29 47.89
CA PRO A 34 28.20 41.48 48.80
C PRO A 34 28.72 41.48 50.27
N PRO A 35 27.89 41.42 51.35
CA PRO A 35 26.48 41.81 51.62
C PRO A 35 26.35 42.73 52.89
N GLU A 36 25.17 43.29 53.20
CA GLU A 36 24.76 43.57 54.61
C GLU A 36 23.22 43.52 54.77
N ASP A 37 22.79 42.79 55.80
CA ASP A 37 21.43 42.67 56.37
C ASP A 37 21.04 43.92 57.17
N HIS A 38 19.75 44.27 57.20
CA HIS A 38 19.08 44.70 58.45
C HIS A 38 17.55 44.54 58.40
N ASP A 39 17.08 43.98 59.52
CA ASP A 39 15.75 43.52 59.92
C ASP A 39 14.77 44.66 60.29
N ASN A 40 13.45 44.41 60.15
CA ASN A 40 12.36 44.74 61.10
C ASN A 40 10.94 44.80 60.46
N THR A 41 10.14 43.78 60.78
CA THR A 41 8.65 43.63 60.77
C THR A 41 7.95 44.41 61.92
N PRO A 42 6.61 44.34 62.15
CA PRO A 42 5.41 44.10 61.30
C PRO A 42 4.21 45.05 61.63
N GLU A 43 3.10 45.00 60.87
CA GLU A 43 1.75 45.33 61.38
C GLU A 43 0.64 44.58 60.60
N GLU A 44 -0.25 43.89 61.33
CA GLU A 44 -1.48 43.22 60.85
C GLU A 44 -2.66 44.21 60.74
N PRO A 45 -3.70 43.92 59.94
CA PRO A 45 -4.94 43.45 60.58
C PRO A 45 -5.74 42.35 59.82
N VAL A 46 -6.70 41.83 60.59
CA VAL A 46 -7.53 40.61 60.51
C VAL A 46 -8.82 40.80 59.64
N PRO A 47 -9.78 39.85 59.58
CA PRO A 47 -10.09 38.98 58.43
C PRO A 47 -11.42 39.30 57.70
N ALA A 48 -11.53 38.94 56.42
CA ALA A 48 -12.82 38.89 55.72
C ALA A 48 -12.95 37.67 54.78
N ALA A 49 -14.16 37.14 54.76
CA ALA A 49 -14.66 35.88 54.20
C ALA A 49 -14.15 35.43 52.81
N SER A 50 -13.80 34.13 52.76
CA SER A 50 -13.86 33.18 51.64
C SER A 50 -14.44 33.70 50.30
N GLN A 51 -13.55 34.04 49.36
CA GLN A 51 -13.80 33.86 47.93
C GLN A 51 -12.79 32.87 47.38
N ARG A 52 -13.28 31.78 46.78
CA ARG A 52 -12.45 30.79 46.07
C ARG A 52 -11.72 31.52 44.94
N ALA A 53 -10.39 31.47 44.95
CA ALA A 53 -9.56 31.87 43.82
C ALA A 53 -9.87 30.95 42.63
N GLY A 54 -10.24 31.54 41.48
CA GLY A 54 -10.50 30.82 40.24
C GLY A 54 -9.24 30.16 39.69
N ASN A 55 -9.42 28.96 39.14
CA ASN A 55 -8.40 28.18 38.44
C ASN A 55 -7.80 28.97 37.27
N THR A 56 -6.47 29.11 37.26
CA THR A 56 -5.70 29.77 36.18
C THR A 56 -5.32 28.81 35.03
N ALA A 57 -5.82 27.57 35.02
CA ALA A 57 -5.48 26.56 34.00
C ALA A 57 -6.34 26.65 32.71
N ASP A 58 -7.51 27.28 32.75
CA ASP A 58 -8.44 27.36 31.60
C ASP A 58 -7.96 28.28 30.46
N ASN A 59 -7.04 29.20 30.74
CA ASN A 59 -6.68 30.27 29.80
C ASN A 59 -5.64 29.89 28.73
N GLU A 60 -5.05 28.69 28.74
CA GLU A 60 -4.02 28.31 27.76
C GLU A 60 -4.59 27.78 26.42
N ARG A 61 -5.79 27.17 26.39
CA ARG A 61 -6.36 26.56 25.17
C ARG A 61 -7.21 27.50 24.32
N GLY A 62 -7.72 28.61 24.86
CA GLY A 62 -8.67 29.50 24.17
C GLY A 62 -10.13 29.01 24.25
N GLU A 63 -11.05 29.84 23.75
CA GLU A 63 -12.50 29.58 23.77
C GLU A 63 -13.03 29.23 22.38
N ASP A 64 -14.01 28.33 22.32
CA ASP A 64 -14.73 27.99 21.09
C ASP A 64 -15.50 29.20 20.57
N PHE A 65 -15.39 29.44 19.26
CA PHE A 65 -16.09 30.52 18.60
C PHE A 65 -17.57 30.19 18.45
N HIS A 66 -18.44 31.10 18.90
CA HIS A 66 -19.88 31.00 18.75
C HIS A 66 -20.42 32.13 17.88
N LEU A 67 -21.26 31.79 16.91
CA LEU A 67 -21.79 32.71 15.92
C LEU A 67 -23.24 33.13 16.24
N ALA A 68 -23.43 34.35 16.75
CA ALA A 68 -24.75 34.87 17.13
C ALA A 68 -25.61 35.40 15.95
N GLY A 69 -25.02 35.60 14.77
CA GLY A 69 -25.68 36.13 13.57
C GLY A 69 -25.09 35.53 12.29
N ASP A 70 -25.02 36.27 11.20
CA ASP A 70 -24.38 35.77 9.96
C ASP A 70 -22.89 36.13 9.92
N ARG A 71 -22.09 35.39 9.15
CA ARG A 71 -20.63 35.63 9.00
C ARG A 71 -20.27 36.99 8.39
N GLY A 72 -21.24 37.70 7.80
CA GLY A 72 -21.02 38.99 7.16
C GLY A 72 -20.15 38.88 5.90
N LEU A 73 -20.39 37.86 5.08
CA LEU A 73 -19.65 37.60 3.85
C LEU A 73 -19.84 38.74 2.83
N ALA A 74 -18.78 39.08 2.10
CA ALA A 74 -18.86 40.06 1.03
C ALA A 74 -19.83 39.62 -0.08
N ARG A 75 -20.48 40.58 -0.77
CA ARG A 75 -21.42 40.27 -1.88
C ARG A 75 -20.72 39.80 -3.16
N GLY A 76 -19.48 40.20 -3.39
CA GLY A 76 -18.72 39.87 -4.60
C GLY A 76 -17.64 38.82 -4.36
N TRP A 77 -17.51 37.86 -5.27
CA TRP A 77 -16.53 36.77 -5.19
C TRP A 77 -15.09 37.27 -5.10
N ARG A 78 -14.74 38.34 -5.83
CA ARG A 78 -13.40 38.92 -5.75
C ARG A 78 -13.02 39.39 -4.34
N GLN A 79 -13.97 39.97 -3.60
CA GLN A 79 -13.72 40.37 -2.21
C GLN A 79 -13.65 39.14 -1.29
N ARG A 80 -14.48 38.12 -1.50
CA ARG A 80 -14.39 36.86 -0.75
C ARG A 80 -13.05 36.15 -0.94
N ALA A 81 -12.48 36.20 -2.14
CA ALA A 81 -11.13 35.68 -2.38
C ALA A 81 -10.09 36.39 -1.51
N LYS A 82 -10.18 37.73 -1.40
CA LYS A 82 -9.30 38.52 -0.52
C LYS A 82 -9.53 38.20 0.96
N ASP A 83 -10.79 38.05 1.37
CA ASP A 83 -11.14 37.68 2.75
C ASP A 83 -10.59 36.29 3.10
N ASN A 84 -10.64 35.32 2.17
CA ASN A 84 -10.04 34.00 2.34
C ASN A 84 -8.52 34.10 2.51
N ILE A 85 -7.82 34.81 1.62
CA ILE A 85 -6.37 35.00 1.69
C ILE A 85 -5.96 35.67 3.02
N ALA A 86 -6.72 36.69 3.45
CA ALA A 86 -6.50 37.35 4.73
C ALA A 86 -6.69 36.39 5.92
N ALA A 87 -7.68 35.50 5.87
CA ALA A 87 -7.88 34.48 6.91
C ALA A 87 -6.74 33.45 6.94
N ILE A 88 -6.19 33.05 5.79
CA ILE A 88 -5.02 32.15 5.72
C ILE A 88 -3.81 32.80 6.37
N ALA A 89 -3.49 34.04 5.99
CA ALA A 89 -2.36 34.79 6.54
C ALA A 89 -2.52 35.04 8.05
N LEU A 90 -3.73 35.37 8.50
CA LEU A 90 -4.03 35.55 9.92
C LEU A 90 -3.84 34.25 10.70
N ALA A 91 -4.31 33.11 10.17
CA ALA A 91 -4.14 31.81 10.81
C ALA A 91 -2.67 31.43 10.98
N GLN A 92 -1.84 31.68 9.95
CA GLN A 92 -0.38 31.47 10.03
C GLN A 92 0.28 32.36 11.07
N THR A 93 -0.16 33.62 11.17
CA THR A 93 0.37 34.56 12.17
C THR A 93 0.08 34.05 13.58
N ILE A 94 -1.17 33.66 13.87
CA ILE A 94 -1.58 33.16 15.19
C ILE A 94 -0.82 31.87 15.56
N GLU A 95 -0.66 30.93 14.62
CA GLU A 95 0.14 29.72 14.86
C GLU A 95 1.62 30.04 15.14
N SER A 96 2.22 30.98 14.40
CA SER A 96 3.61 31.37 14.60
C SER A 96 3.85 32.04 15.96
N GLU A 97 2.84 32.72 16.48
CA GLU A 97 2.85 33.36 17.80
C GLU A 97 2.51 32.38 18.94
N ALA A 98 2.16 31.13 18.62
CA ALA A 98 1.83 30.07 19.57
C ALA A 98 0.80 30.47 20.65
N ARG A 99 -0.25 31.18 20.23
CA ARG A 99 -1.32 31.69 21.11
C ARG A 99 -2.72 31.35 20.59
N PRO A 100 -3.76 31.38 21.44
CA PRO A 100 -5.14 31.28 20.96
C PRO A 100 -5.56 32.51 20.15
N ALA A 101 -6.54 32.31 19.26
CA ALA A 101 -7.17 33.40 18.51
C ALA A 101 -8.07 34.24 19.42
N THR A 102 -8.01 35.57 19.28
CA THR A 102 -8.95 36.47 19.97
C THR A 102 -10.33 36.45 19.31
N ALA A 103 -11.38 36.87 20.02
CA ALA A 103 -12.74 36.94 19.46
C ALA A 103 -12.83 37.75 18.15
N LYS A 104 -12.04 38.83 18.03
CA LYS A 104 -11.98 39.65 16.80
C LYS A 104 -11.31 38.89 15.65
N GLU A 105 -10.27 38.11 15.94
CA GLU A 105 -9.59 37.28 14.94
C GLU A 105 -10.46 36.09 14.53
N GLN A 106 -11.14 35.44 15.46
CA GLN A 106 -12.12 34.38 15.16
C GLN A 106 -13.24 34.90 14.24
N ALA A 107 -13.75 36.11 14.48
CA ALA A 107 -14.73 36.77 13.60
C ALA A 107 -14.19 37.10 12.20
N ALA A 108 -12.86 37.20 12.03
CA ALA A 108 -12.24 37.33 10.71
C ALA A 108 -12.01 35.95 10.06
N LEU A 109 -11.54 34.97 10.82
CA LEU A 109 -11.26 33.61 10.37
C LEU A 109 -12.52 32.88 9.87
N ILE A 110 -13.67 33.04 10.53
CA ILE A 110 -14.93 32.39 10.13
C ILE A 110 -15.46 32.85 8.76
N LYS A 111 -14.94 33.96 8.22
CA LYS A 111 -15.28 34.45 6.87
C LYS A 111 -14.63 33.63 5.75
N PHE A 112 -13.67 32.77 6.10
CA PHE A 112 -13.10 31.84 5.15
C PHE A 112 -14.20 30.90 4.62
N THR A 113 -14.39 30.90 3.30
CA THR A 113 -15.38 30.08 2.60
C THR A 113 -14.75 29.20 1.52
N GLY A 114 -13.42 29.03 1.58
CA GLY A 114 -12.66 28.29 0.58
C GLY A 114 -12.84 28.84 -0.83
N PHE A 115 -12.42 28.06 -1.83
CA PHE A 115 -12.43 28.49 -3.23
C PHE A 115 -13.37 27.65 -4.11
N GLY A 116 -14.34 26.94 -3.51
CA GLY A 116 -15.21 26.02 -4.24
C GLY A 116 -16.29 26.67 -5.10
N ALA A 117 -16.62 27.94 -4.86
CA ALA A 117 -17.54 28.66 -5.75
C ALA A 117 -16.98 28.72 -7.18
N SER A 118 -17.81 28.43 -8.19
CA SER A 118 -17.34 28.24 -9.58
C SER A 118 -16.56 29.43 -10.13
N GLU A 119 -16.88 30.67 -9.72
CA GLU A 119 -16.11 31.84 -10.13
C GLU A 119 -14.70 31.84 -9.51
N LEU A 120 -14.57 31.47 -8.23
CA LEU A 120 -13.28 31.38 -7.53
C LEU A 120 -12.43 30.25 -8.08
N ALA A 121 -13.00 29.05 -8.18
CA ALA A 121 -12.34 27.85 -8.70
C ALA A 121 -11.73 28.09 -10.09
N ASN A 122 -12.45 28.79 -10.96
CA ASN A 122 -12.03 29.03 -12.34
C ASN A 122 -11.18 30.30 -12.55
N ALA A 123 -10.98 31.13 -11.54
CA ALA A 123 -10.33 32.43 -11.70
C ALA A 123 -9.10 32.66 -10.80
N VAL A 124 -9.09 32.09 -9.59
CA VAL A 124 -8.00 32.28 -8.62
C VAL A 124 -6.80 31.39 -8.94
N PHE A 125 -7.05 30.16 -9.40
CA PHE A 125 -6.01 29.20 -9.77
C PHE A 125 -5.64 29.32 -11.26
N ARG A 126 -4.40 28.98 -11.60
CA ARG A 126 -3.97 28.84 -13.00
C ARG A 126 -4.61 27.60 -13.63
N ARG A 127 -4.97 27.70 -14.90
CA ARG A 127 -5.47 26.54 -15.65
C ARG A 127 -4.33 25.59 -16.02
N PRO A 128 -4.57 24.27 -16.06
CA PRO A 128 -3.57 23.33 -16.55
C PRO A 128 -3.05 23.75 -17.94
N GLY A 129 -1.73 23.89 -18.07
CA GLY A 129 -1.07 24.29 -19.32
C GLY A 129 -0.97 25.81 -19.57
N GLU A 130 -1.52 26.66 -18.71
CA GLU A 130 -1.39 28.13 -18.81
C GLU A 130 -0.36 28.68 -17.82
N GLU A 131 0.59 29.50 -18.30
CA GLU A 131 1.61 30.13 -17.43
C GLU A 131 1.07 31.34 -16.64
N ALA A 132 0.00 31.99 -17.14
CA ALA A 132 -0.54 33.24 -16.60
C ALA A 132 -1.90 33.04 -15.91
N PHE A 133 -2.17 33.84 -14.87
CA PHE A 133 -3.49 33.94 -14.25
C PHE A 133 -4.51 34.63 -15.18
N ARG A 134 -5.80 34.35 -14.98
CA ARG A 134 -6.89 35.01 -15.70
C ARG A 134 -6.81 36.54 -15.55
N LYS A 135 -7.06 37.26 -16.65
CA LYS A 135 -7.07 38.73 -16.66
C LYS A 135 -8.02 39.29 -15.59
N GLY A 136 -7.50 40.11 -14.67
CA GLY A 136 -8.23 40.70 -13.55
C GLY A 136 -8.03 39.99 -12.20
N TRP A 137 -7.37 38.82 -12.19
CA TRP A 137 -7.15 37.99 -11.00
C TRP A 137 -5.67 37.77 -10.67
N GLN A 138 -4.74 38.38 -11.44
CA GLN A 138 -3.30 38.14 -11.31
C GLN A 138 -2.77 38.44 -9.90
N GLU A 139 -3.16 39.57 -9.32
CA GLU A 139 -2.76 39.97 -7.96
C GLU A 139 -3.28 38.99 -6.91
N ILE A 140 -4.56 38.62 -6.96
CA ILE A 140 -5.19 37.69 -6.01
C ILE A 140 -4.58 36.29 -6.10
N GLY A 141 -4.28 35.83 -7.32
CA GLY A 141 -3.62 34.55 -7.54
C GLY A 141 -2.19 34.53 -6.99
N ALA A 142 -1.45 35.63 -7.15
CA ALA A 142 -0.10 35.78 -6.59
C ALA A 142 -0.14 35.86 -5.05
N ASP A 143 -1.03 36.68 -4.48
CA ASP A 143 -1.21 36.81 -3.03
C ASP A 143 -1.53 35.45 -2.38
N LEU A 144 -2.36 34.61 -3.03
CA LEU A 144 -2.65 33.27 -2.55
C LEU A 144 -1.39 32.39 -2.53
N GLN A 145 -0.56 32.45 -3.57
CA GLN A 145 0.71 31.72 -3.63
C GLN A 145 1.69 32.20 -2.57
N ASP A 146 1.72 33.50 -2.27
CA ASP A 146 2.63 34.07 -1.27
C ASP A 146 2.27 33.64 0.16
N VAL A 147 0.97 33.46 0.46
CA VAL A 147 0.49 33.05 1.79
C VAL A 147 0.32 31.53 1.92
N THR A 148 0.72 30.73 0.94
CA THR A 148 0.60 29.26 1.01
C THR A 148 1.89 28.58 0.58
N SER A 149 2.19 27.44 1.20
CA SER A 149 3.18 26.51 0.65
C SER A 149 2.67 25.85 -0.63
N GLU A 150 3.56 25.29 -1.44
CA GLU A 150 3.16 24.54 -2.66
C GLU A 150 2.15 23.42 -2.35
N GLN A 151 2.30 22.74 -1.21
CA GLN A 151 1.41 21.68 -0.77
C GLN A 151 0.02 22.21 -0.37
N GLU A 152 -0.04 23.32 0.37
CA GLU A 152 -1.30 23.98 0.75
C GLU A 152 -2.00 24.55 -0.47
N TYR A 153 -1.28 25.20 -1.39
CA TYR A 153 -1.83 25.73 -2.63
C TYR A 153 -2.45 24.61 -3.48
N ALA A 154 -1.74 23.49 -3.67
CA ALA A 154 -2.25 22.32 -4.37
C ALA A 154 -3.47 21.70 -3.66
N SER A 155 -3.47 21.67 -2.32
CA SER A 155 -4.62 21.19 -1.55
C SER A 155 -5.86 22.07 -1.74
N LEU A 156 -5.72 23.40 -1.62
CA LEU A 156 -6.81 24.35 -1.85
C LEU A 156 -7.34 24.28 -3.28
N ALA A 157 -6.45 24.13 -4.27
CA ALA A 157 -6.83 23.96 -5.68
C ALA A 157 -7.67 22.68 -5.87
N ARG A 158 -7.25 21.55 -5.29
CA ARG A 158 -7.99 20.27 -5.35
C ARG A 158 -9.34 20.35 -4.64
N CYS A 159 -9.41 21.04 -3.51
CA CYS A 159 -10.63 21.15 -2.72
C CYS A 159 -11.71 22.02 -3.38
N THR A 160 -11.39 22.79 -4.43
CA THR A 160 -12.38 23.60 -5.17
C THR A 160 -13.54 22.79 -5.74
N GLN A 161 -13.33 21.49 -6.02
CA GLN A 161 -14.37 20.62 -6.55
C GLN A 161 -15.42 20.21 -5.50
N TYR A 162 -15.08 20.29 -4.20
CA TYR A 162 -15.86 19.65 -3.13
C TYR A 162 -16.13 20.54 -1.90
N ALA A 163 -15.41 21.65 -1.74
CA ALA A 163 -15.48 22.54 -0.57
C ALA A 163 -16.57 23.61 -0.74
N HIS A 164 -17.82 23.23 -0.45
CA HIS A 164 -18.95 24.16 -0.35
C HIS A 164 -19.42 24.25 1.11
N PHE A 165 -19.46 25.47 1.64
CA PHE A 165 -19.86 25.70 3.03
C PHE A 165 -21.38 25.84 3.14
N THR A 166 -21.95 25.18 4.15
CA THR A 166 -23.39 25.20 4.44
C THR A 166 -23.83 26.60 4.88
N PRO A 167 -24.97 27.11 4.37
CA PRO A 167 -25.58 28.34 4.86
C PRO A 167 -26.00 28.32 6.33
N GLU A 168 -25.83 29.44 7.02
CA GLU A 168 -26.11 29.57 8.46
C GLU A 168 -27.54 29.18 8.81
N PHE A 169 -28.52 29.63 8.03
CA PHE A 169 -29.95 29.34 8.27
C PHE A 169 -30.26 27.84 8.17
N ILE A 170 -29.57 27.10 7.31
CA ILE A 170 -29.71 25.64 7.17
C ILE A 170 -29.12 24.94 8.40
N VAL A 171 -27.94 25.36 8.86
CA VAL A 171 -27.31 24.81 10.07
C VAL A 171 -28.19 25.04 11.30
N ARG A 172 -28.76 26.24 11.47
CA ARG A 172 -29.72 26.54 12.56
C ARG A 172 -30.97 25.67 12.49
N ALA A 173 -31.49 25.43 11.28
CA ALA A 173 -32.63 24.55 11.09
C ALA A 173 -32.32 23.09 11.46
N ILE A 174 -31.13 22.58 11.12
CA ILE A 174 -30.69 21.24 11.51
C ILE A 174 -30.61 21.12 13.04
N TRP A 175 -30.00 22.10 13.72
CA TRP A 175 -29.98 22.13 15.17
C TRP A 175 -31.38 22.19 15.78
N SER A 176 -32.28 22.97 15.19
CA SER A 176 -33.69 23.03 15.61
C SER A 176 -34.41 21.68 15.44
N GLY A 177 -34.11 20.96 14.36
CA GLY A 177 -34.59 19.60 14.13
C GLY A 177 -34.07 18.62 15.18
N LEU A 178 -32.77 18.64 15.48
CA LEU A 178 -32.16 17.79 16.50
C LEU A 178 -32.74 18.04 17.89
N LEU A 179 -32.95 19.31 18.27
CA LEU A 179 -33.62 19.67 19.53
C LEU A 179 -35.05 19.12 19.58
N ARG A 180 -35.80 19.19 18.48
CA ARG A 180 -37.15 18.62 18.40
C ARG A 180 -37.14 17.09 18.54
N LEU A 181 -36.16 16.43 17.94
CA LEU A 181 -35.95 14.98 18.08
C LEU A 181 -35.51 14.59 19.50
N GLY A 182 -35.19 15.54 20.37
CA GLY A 182 -34.84 15.31 21.78
C GLY A 182 -33.35 15.14 22.05
N TRP A 183 -32.48 15.51 21.11
CA TRP A 183 -31.03 15.43 21.29
C TRP A 183 -30.57 16.25 22.51
N SER A 184 -29.83 15.62 23.43
CA SER A 184 -29.55 16.18 24.76
C SER A 184 -28.06 16.30 25.13
N GLY A 185 -27.14 16.09 24.18
CA GLY A 185 -25.68 16.18 24.40
C GLY A 185 -24.97 14.83 24.29
N GLY A 186 -23.63 14.85 24.30
CA GLY A 186 -22.77 13.68 24.08
C GLY A 186 -21.64 13.94 23.07
N ARG A 187 -21.07 12.87 22.50
CA ARG A 187 -19.99 12.97 21.50
C ARG A 187 -20.57 13.22 20.10
N VAL A 188 -20.10 14.29 19.45
CA VAL A 188 -20.53 14.72 18.12
C VAL A 188 -19.43 14.46 17.11
N LEU A 189 -19.76 13.78 16.01
CA LEU A 189 -18.89 13.58 14.85
C LEU A 189 -19.30 14.49 13.69
N GLU A 190 -18.37 15.28 13.18
CA GLU A 190 -18.51 16.00 11.91
C GLU A 190 -17.46 15.48 10.91
N PRO A 191 -17.85 14.63 9.93
CA PRO A 191 -16.89 13.91 9.07
C PRO A 191 -16.21 14.79 8.01
N GLY A 192 -16.70 16.02 7.80
CA GLY A 192 -16.14 17.04 6.90
C GLY A 192 -16.40 18.42 7.51
N ILE A 193 -15.59 18.81 8.50
CA ILE A 193 -15.91 19.93 9.40
C ILE A 193 -15.78 21.32 8.76
N GLY A 194 -15.00 21.46 7.69
CA GLY A 194 -14.71 22.77 7.12
C GLY A 194 -14.14 23.71 8.18
N THR A 195 -14.71 24.89 8.31
CA THR A 195 -14.32 25.90 9.33
C THR A 195 -15.00 25.67 10.69
N GLY A 196 -15.77 24.60 10.87
CA GLY A 196 -16.52 24.35 12.10
C GLY A 196 -17.78 25.22 12.24
N LEU A 197 -18.57 25.37 11.18
CA LEU A 197 -19.79 26.17 11.24
C LEU A 197 -20.90 25.49 12.06
N PHE A 198 -21.03 24.16 11.99
CA PHE A 198 -21.95 23.41 12.84
C PHE A 198 -21.69 23.60 14.33
N PRO A 199 -20.46 23.42 14.85
CA PRO A 199 -20.16 23.73 16.24
C PRO A 199 -20.29 25.22 16.57
N ALA A 200 -19.92 26.13 15.66
CA ALA A 200 -20.07 27.57 15.89
C ALA A 200 -21.54 28.02 16.07
N LEU A 201 -22.48 27.31 15.44
CA LEU A 201 -23.92 27.57 15.52
C LEU A 201 -24.66 26.66 16.52
N MET A 202 -23.92 25.89 17.34
CA MET A 202 -24.53 25.03 18.34
C MET A 202 -25.36 25.85 19.35
N PRO A 203 -26.61 25.42 19.65
CA PRO A 203 -27.46 26.03 20.68
C PRO A 203 -26.74 26.13 22.03
N GLU A 204 -26.97 27.22 22.76
CA GLU A 204 -26.26 27.54 24.01
C GLU A 204 -26.34 26.42 25.05
N ASP A 205 -27.52 25.83 25.22
CA ASP A 205 -27.78 24.75 26.17
C ASP A 205 -27.03 23.44 25.85
N LEU A 206 -26.63 23.23 24.59
CA LEU A 206 -25.92 22.01 24.16
C LEU A 206 -24.39 22.13 24.27
N ARG A 207 -23.85 23.35 24.26
CA ARG A 207 -22.39 23.60 24.29
C ARG A 207 -21.68 22.94 25.47
N PRO A 208 -22.14 23.07 26.73
CA PRO A 208 -21.41 22.50 27.87
C PRO A 208 -21.51 20.97 27.96
N VAL A 209 -22.45 20.36 27.23
CA VAL A 209 -22.74 18.92 27.29
C VAL A 209 -22.36 18.19 26.00
N SER A 210 -21.66 18.85 25.08
CA SER A 210 -21.28 18.28 23.78
C SER A 210 -19.77 18.32 23.56
N GLN A 211 -19.22 17.24 23.01
CA GLN A 211 -17.80 17.17 22.61
C GLN A 211 -17.69 16.90 21.13
N VAL A 212 -17.09 17.83 20.38
CA VAL A 212 -17.03 17.77 18.91
C VAL A 212 -15.72 17.14 18.45
N THR A 213 -15.81 16.16 17.56
CA THR A 213 -14.71 15.62 16.76
C THR A 213 -14.98 15.93 15.30
N GLY A 214 -14.12 16.75 14.69
CA GLY A 214 -14.18 17.11 13.28
C GLY A 214 -13.06 16.46 12.48
N VAL A 215 -13.36 16.01 11.26
CA VAL A 215 -12.35 15.56 10.28
C VAL A 215 -12.37 16.52 9.11
N GLU A 216 -11.20 17.03 8.72
CA GLU A 216 -11.03 17.93 7.57
C GLU A 216 -9.82 17.53 6.74
N LEU A 217 -10.01 17.40 5.43
CA LEU A 217 -8.96 16.97 4.50
C LEU A 217 -7.92 18.08 4.30
N ASP A 218 -8.38 19.32 4.11
CA ASP A 218 -7.51 20.43 3.75
C ASP A 218 -6.75 20.98 4.98
N PRO A 219 -5.40 21.01 4.96
CA PRO A 219 -4.60 21.47 6.09
C PRO A 219 -4.85 22.94 6.45
N VAL A 220 -5.14 23.78 5.46
CA VAL A 220 -5.44 25.21 5.69
C VAL A 220 -6.76 25.38 6.41
N THR A 221 -7.79 24.68 5.95
CA THR A 221 -9.13 24.69 6.53
C THR A 221 -9.15 24.05 7.92
N ALA A 222 -8.45 22.93 8.11
CA ALA A 222 -8.30 22.28 9.41
C ALA A 222 -7.58 23.18 10.43
N ARG A 223 -6.55 23.90 10.00
CA ARG A 223 -5.86 24.92 10.82
C ARG A 223 -6.83 26.02 11.25
N ILE A 224 -7.58 26.60 10.31
CA ILE A 224 -8.59 27.63 10.61
C ILE A 224 -9.64 27.09 11.59
N SER A 225 -10.11 25.86 11.39
CA SER A 225 -11.07 25.22 12.29
C SER A 225 -10.53 25.03 13.71
N ARG A 226 -9.23 24.72 13.90
CA ARG A 226 -8.63 24.63 15.25
C ARG A 226 -8.59 25.96 15.97
N LEU A 227 -8.36 27.05 15.25
CA LEU A 227 -8.37 28.40 15.82
C LEU A 227 -9.77 28.87 16.17
N LEU A 228 -10.78 28.38 15.43
CA LEU A 228 -12.19 28.66 15.69
C LEU A 228 -12.77 27.76 16.78
N GLN A 229 -12.35 26.50 16.88
CA GLN A 229 -12.88 25.51 17.82
C GLN A 229 -11.74 24.84 18.62
N PRO A 230 -10.99 25.59 19.44
CA PRO A 230 -9.84 25.07 20.17
C PRO A 230 -10.16 23.95 21.17
N ARG A 231 -11.41 23.82 21.64
CA ARG A 231 -11.83 22.74 22.55
C ARG A 231 -12.36 21.51 21.80
N ALA A 232 -12.56 21.61 20.49
CA ALA A 232 -12.92 20.48 19.64
C ALA A 232 -11.69 19.66 19.21
N ARG A 233 -11.88 18.36 18.94
CA ARG A 233 -10.85 17.50 18.35
C ARG A 233 -10.87 17.62 16.83
N ILE A 234 -9.96 18.39 16.25
CA ILE A 234 -9.84 18.56 14.79
C ILE A 234 -8.74 17.68 14.20
N VAL A 235 -9.15 16.61 13.52
CA VAL A 235 -8.26 15.72 12.77
C VAL A 235 -8.07 16.28 11.37
N ASN A 236 -6.83 16.61 11.01
CA ASN A 236 -6.50 16.87 9.61
C ASN A 236 -6.19 15.56 8.91
N GLY A 237 -7.02 15.13 7.96
CA GLY A 237 -6.84 13.87 7.26
C GLY A 237 -8.03 13.49 6.38
N ASP A 238 -7.82 12.48 5.54
CA ASP A 238 -8.87 11.88 4.71
C ASP A 238 -9.82 11.06 5.59
N PHE A 239 -11.12 11.39 5.60
CA PHE A 239 -12.13 10.62 6.32
C PHE A 239 -12.14 9.15 5.89
N ALA A 240 -11.76 8.84 4.65
CA ALA A 240 -11.66 7.47 4.18
C ALA A 240 -10.55 6.65 4.85
N ARG A 241 -9.51 7.33 5.32
CA ARG A 241 -8.33 6.72 5.98
C ARG A 241 -8.29 6.96 7.48
N THR A 242 -9.15 7.84 8.00
CA THR A 242 -9.21 8.14 9.42
C THR A 242 -9.95 7.02 10.15
N ASP A 243 -9.28 6.40 11.12
CA ASP A 243 -9.92 5.46 12.03
C ASP A 243 -10.60 6.20 13.18
N LEU A 244 -11.85 5.83 13.42
CA LEU A 244 -12.72 6.47 14.40
C LEU A 244 -13.44 5.37 15.21
N PRO A 245 -13.48 5.47 16.54
CA PRO A 245 -14.21 4.50 17.35
C PRO A 245 -15.72 4.66 17.16
N ALA A 246 -16.47 3.55 17.24
CA ALA A 246 -17.93 3.56 17.16
C ALA A 246 -18.56 3.94 18.51
N HIS A 247 -18.46 5.21 18.88
CA HIS A 247 -18.82 5.72 20.21
C HIS A 247 -19.44 7.13 20.18
N PHE A 248 -19.92 7.56 19.01
CA PHE A 248 -20.55 8.86 18.84
C PHE A 248 -22.05 8.78 19.07
N ASP A 249 -22.60 9.82 19.66
CA ASP A 249 -24.02 9.92 19.96
C ASP A 249 -24.77 10.73 18.89
N LEU A 250 -24.06 11.66 18.21
CA LEU A 250 -24.55 12.43 17.06
C LEU A 250 -23.52 12.45 15.92
N ALA A 251 -23.98 12.26 14.69
CA ALA A 251 -23.20 12.50 13.48
C ALA A 251 -23.90 13.58 12.66
N ILE A 252 -23.21 14.69 12.39
CA ILE A 252 -23.81 15.87 11.76
C ILE A 252 -22.88 16.42 10.69
N GLY A 253 -23.41 17.00 9.61
CA GLY A 253 -22.56 17.76 8.69
C GLY A 253 -23.10 17.87 7.27
N ASN A 254 -22.24 18.34 6.37
CA ASN A 254 -22.49 18.41 4.94
C ASN A 254 -21.38 17.64 4.19
N PRO A 255 -21.55 16.32 3.97
CA PRO A 255 -20.60 15.53 3.21
C PRO A 255 -20.27 16.13 1.82
N PRO A 256 -19.03 16.00 1.32
CA PRO A 256 -18.66 16.53 0.01
C PRO A 256 -19.38 15.81 -1.14
N PHE A 257 -19.99 16.57 -2.05
CA PHE A 257 -20.75 16.01 -3.18
C PHE A 257 -19.81 15.68 -4.35
N SER A 258 -19.71 14.39 -4.67
CA SER A 258 -18.97 13.90 -5.82
C SER A 258 -19.54 12.58 -6.31
N ASP A 259 -19.49 12.37 -7.62
CA ASP A 259 -19.79 11.08 -8.27
C ASP A 259 -18.60 10.10 -8.20
N ARG A 260 -17.46 10.54 -7.67
CA ARG A 260 -16.31 9.69 -7.39
C ARG A 260 -16.69 8.57 -6.44
N THR A 261 -16.37 7.34 -6.83
CA THR A 261 -16.50 6.15 -5.97
C THR A 261 -15.31 6.05 -5.03
N VAL A 262 -15.54 5.80 -3.74
CA VAL A 262 -14.48 5.64 -2.75
C VAL A 262 -13.97 4.20 -2.75
N ARG A 263 -12.70 4.01 -3.12
CA ARG A 263 -12.05 2.68 -3.15
C ARG A 263 -10.91 2.51 -2.15
N SER A 264 -10.52 3.60 -1.47
CA SER A 264 -9.40 3.64 -0.53
C SER A 264 -9.68 2.97 0.82
N ASP A 265 -10.92 2.96 1.30
CA ASP A 265 -11.30 2.32 2.56
C ASP A 265 -11.55 0.81 2.37
N ARG A 266 -10.70 -0.03 2.96
CA ARG A 266 -10.77 -1.49 2.81
C ARG A 266 -12.09 -2.11 3.28
N ALA A 267 -12.72 -1.54 4.31
CA ALA A 267 -13.96 -2.07 4.86
C ALA A 267 -15.17 -1.80 3.95
N TYR A 268 -15.15 -0.67 3.23
CA TYR A 268 -16.29 -0.21 2.43
C TYR A 268 -16.07 -0.29 0.91
N ARG A 269 -14.83 -0.50 0.44
CA ARG A 269 -14.50 -0.54 -1.01
C ARG A 269 -15.35 -1.53 -1.81
N GLY A 270 -15.80 -2.63 -1.18
CA GLY A 270 -16.64 -3.65 -1.81
C GLY A 270 -18.05 -3.16 -2.14
N LEU A 271 -18.50 -2.06 -1.53
CA LEU A 271 -19.83 -1.48 -1.73
C LEU A 271 -19.89 -0.50 -2.91
N GLY A 272 -18.74 -0.02 -3.42
CA GLY A 272 -18.69 0.88 -4.57
C GLY A 272 -19.45 2.20 -4.37
N LEU A 273 -19.50 2.73 -3.14
CA LEU A 273 -20.27 3.93 -2.80
C LEU A 273 -19.64 5.21 -3.37
N ARG A 274 -20.48 6.14 -3.86
CA ARG A 274 -20.08 7.52 -4.18
C ARG A 274 -19.63 8.26 -2.90
N LEU A 275 -18.82 9.30 -3.04
CA LEU A 275 -18.18 10.00 -1.92
C LEU A 275 -19.16 10.41 -0.82
N HIS A 276 -20.23 11.11 -1.17
CA HIS A 276 -21.23 11.60 -0.21
C HIS A 276 -22.00 10.45 0.46
N ASP A 277 -22.36 9.39 -0.28
CA ASP A 277 -23.03 8.22 0.28
C ASP A 277 -22.10 7.45 1.23
N TYR A 278 -20.82 7.31 0.87
CA TYR A 278 -19.80 6.70 1.71
C TYR A 278 -19.65 7.44 3.04
N PHE A 279 -19.61 8.78 3.02
CA PHE A 279 -19.53 9.60 4.23
C PHE A 279 -20.71 9.35 5.16
N ILE A 280 -21.94 9.34 4.62
CA ILE A 280 -23.16 9.08 5.40
C ILE A 280 -23.13 7.67 6.00
N VAL A 281 -22.84 6.65 5.18
CA VAL A 281 -22.80 5.25 5.62
C VAL A 281 -21.77 5.04 6.73
N LYS A 282 -20.53 5.51 6.54
CA LYS A 282 -19.47 5.38 7.54
C LYS A 282 -19.78 6.19 8.80
N ALA A 283 -20.30 7.40 8.69
CA ALA A 283 -20.64 8.22 9.85
C ALA A 283 -21.75 7.57 10.70
N ILE A 284 -22.79 7.01 10.07
CA ILE A 284 -23.83 6.23 10.78
C ILE A 284 -23.23 4.97 11.42
N ASP A 285 -22.30 4.30 10.75
CA ASP A 285 -21.63 3.12 11.32
C ASP A 285 -20.84 3.47 12.60
N ARG A 286 -20.33 4.70 12.72
CA ARG A 286 -19.63 5.19 13.93
C ARG A 286 -20.55 5.63 15.07
N LEU A 287 -21.87 5.69 14.86
CA LEU A 287 -22.82 6.00 15.93
C LEU A 287 -23.02 4.83 16.89
N LYS A 288 -23.35 5.14 18.15
CA LYS A 288 -23.92 4.19 19.11
C LYS A 288 -25.35 3.82 18.73
N PRO A 289 -25.86 2.65 19.16
CA PRO A 289 -27.29 2.34 19.12
C PRO A 289 -28.13 3.46 19.77
N GLY A 290 -29.20 3.91 19.10
CA GLY A 290 -30.03 5.05 19.53
C GLY A 290 -29.46 6.44 19.21
N GLY A 291 -28.25 6.53 18.67
CA GLY A 291 -27.65 7.80 18.22
C GLY A 291 -28.38 8.41 17.03
N LEU A 292 -28.23 9.72 16.83
CA LEU A 292 -28.84 10.45 15.72
C LEU A 292 -27.83 10.79 14.64
N ALA A 293 -28.30 10.91 13.39
CA ALA A 293 -27.54 11.50 12.31
C ALA A 293 -28.33 12.59 11.60
N ALA A 294 -27.68 13.69 11.22
CA ALA A 294 -28.28 14.76 10.43
C ALA A 294 -27.32 15.26 9.34
N PHE A 295 -27.68 15.06 8.07
CA PHE A 295 -26.80 15.40 6.95
C PHE A 295 -27.49 16.30 5.93
N VAL A 296 -26.71 17.21 5.35
CA VAL A 296 -27.06 17.85 4.08
C VAL A 296 -26.43 17.02 2.96
N THR A 297 -27.22 16.56 2.00
CA THR A 297 -26.73 15.82 0.82
C THR A 297 -27.36 16.33 -0.46
N SER A 298 -26.83 15.94 -1.62
CA SER A 298 -27.50 16.18 -2.90
C SER A 298 -28.75 15.31 -3.04
N SER A 299 -29.72 15.75 -3.84
CA SER A 299 -30.89 14.93 -4.22
C SER A 299 -30.54 13.56 -4.78
N GLY A 300 -29.32 13.39 -5.32
CA GLY A 300 -28.80 12.13 -5.85
C GLY A 300 -28.79 10.98 -4.83
N THR A 301 -28.55 11.23 -3.53
CA THR A 301 -28.59 10.17 -2.51
C THR A 301 -29.96 9.50 -2.44
N MET A 302 -31.02 10.31 -2.47
CA MET A 302 -32.40 9.86 -2.32
C MET A 302 -33.00 9.39 -3.64
N ASP A 303 -32.74 10.08 -4.75
CA ASP A 303 -33.47 9.87 -6.01
C ASP A 303 -32.80 8.90 -6.98
N LYS A 304 -31.50 8.59 -6.81
CA LYS A 304 -30.81 7.70 -7.75
C LYS A 304 -31.43 6.31 -7.79
N ALA A 305 -31.46 5.71 -8.98
CA ALA A 305 -32.04 4.39 -9.21
C ALA A 305 -31.30 3.28 -8.43
N ASP A 306 -29.98 3.40 -8.29
CA ASP A 306 -29.17 2.50 -7.47
C ASP A 306 -29.46 2.69 -5.97
N ALA A 307 -30.13 1.70 -5.37
CA ALA A 307 -30.51 1.74 -3.96
C ALA A 307 -29.40 1.28 -3.00
N ALA A 308 -28.23 0.85 -3.47
CA ALA A 308 -27.21 0.20 -2.62
C ALA A 308 -26.79 1.03 -1.39
N ALA A 309 -26.66 2.35 -1.54
CA ALA A 309 -26.38 3.25 -0.43
C ALA A 309 -27.55 3.29 0.58
N ARG A 310 -28.79 3.45 0.08
CA ARG A 310 -29.99 3.50 0.91
C ARG A 310 -30.23 2.19 1.66
N GLU A 311 -30.06 1.06 0.98
CA GLU A 311 -30.14 -0.27 1.58
C GLU A 311 -29.08 -0.47 2.67
N THR A 312 -27.86 0.02 2.44
CA THR A 312 -26.79 -0.06 3.45
C THR A 312 -27.10 0.77 4.68
N ILE A 313 -27.65 1.98 4.51
CA ILE A 313 -28.12 2.81 5.62
C ILE A 313 -29.27 2.13 6.36
N ALA A 314 -30.26 1.63 5.63
CA ALA A 314 -31.48 1.02 6.18
C ALA A 314 -31.21 -0.28 6.98
N ARG A 315 -30.08 -0.96 6.73
CA ARG A 315 -29.63 -2.09 7.56
C ARG A 315 -29.27 -1.71 8.99
N GLN A 316 -28.93 -0.45 9.25
CA GLN A 316 -28.41 0.00 10.54
C GLN A 316 -29.16 1.19 11.15
N ALA A 317 -29.89 1.97 10.35
CA ALA A 317 -30.58 3.17 10.81
C ALA A 317 -31.92 3.36 10.10
N ASP A 318 -32.86 3.97 10.80
CA ASP A 318 -34.16 4.35 10.26
C ASP A 318 -34.12 5.79 9.76
N LEU A 319 -34.69 6.04 8.57
CA LEU A 319 -34.93 7.39 8.08
C LEU A 319 -36.07 8.00 8.91
N VAL A 320 -35.76 9.06 9.66
CA VAL A 320 -36.73 9.77 10.52
C VAL A 320 -37.48 10.81 9.71
N ALA A 321 -36.74 11.59 8.92
CA ALA A 321 -37.30 12.59 8.02
C ALA A 321 -36.28 12.94 6.93
N ALA A 322 -36.78 13.29 5.74
CA ALA A 322 -36.02 14.00 4.73
C ALA A 322 -36.76 15.29 4.32
N ILE A 323 -36.04 16.38 4.11
CA ILE A 323 -36.58 17.68 3.67
C ILE A 323 -35.82 18.12 2.42
N ARG A 324 -36.53 18.36 1.32
CA ARG A 324 -35.93 18.81 0.05
C ARG A 324 -35.98 20.32 -0.10
N LEU A 325 -34.83 20.93 -0.35
CA LEU A 325 -34.72 22.36 -0.57
C LEU A 325 -34.77 22.72 -2.06
N PRO A 326 -35.23 23.93 -2.43
CA PRO A 326 -35.25 24.36 -3.83
C PRO A 326 -33.84 24.68 -4.35
N GLU A 327 -33.67 24.70 -5.68
CA GLU A 327 -32.46 25.15 -6.34
C GLU A 327 -32.11 26.58 -5.92
N GLY A 328 -30.81 26.85 -5.81
CA GLY A 328 -30.30 28.17 -5.41
C GLY A 328 -30.23 28.41 -3.90
N SER A 329 -30.65 27.45 -3.06
CA SER A 329 -30.51 27.52 -1.59
C SER A 329 -29.07 27.74 -1.12
N PHE A 330 -28.08 27.32 -1.91
CA PHE A 330 -26.64 27.49 -1.65
C PHE A 330 -25.99 28.58 -2.53
N ARG A 331 -26.73 29.27 -3.39
CA ARG A 331 -26.18 30.17 -4.42
C ARG A 331 -25.43 31.37 -3.84
N ALA A 332 -26.00 32.02 -2.82
CA ALA A 332 -25.45 33.24 -2.24
C ALA A 332 -24.11 33.01 -1.53
N GLU A 333 -23.91 31.83 -0.93
CA GLU A 333 -22.76 31.55 -0.07
C GLU A 333 -21.75 30.61 -0.72
N ALA A 334 -22.22 29.56 -1.38
CA ALA A 334 -21.38 28.53 -1.98
C ALA A 334 -21.33 28.57 -3.53
N GLY A 335 -22.15 29.41 -4.17
CA GLY A 335 -22.09 29.64 -5.62
C GLY A 335 -22.66 28.51 -6.48
N THR A 336 -23.49 27.63 -5.91
CA THR A 336 -24.06 26.46 -6.58
C THR A 336 -25.59 26.44 -6.57
N ASN A 337 -26.18 25.77 -7.57
CA ASN A 337 -27.63 25.58 -7.74
C ASN A 337 -28.09 24.15 -7.48
N VAL A 338 -27.21 23.29 -6.97
CA VAL A 338 -27.54 21.90 -6.67
C VAL A 338 -28.74 21.84 -5.73
N VAL A 339 -29.69 20.95 -6.06
CA VAL A 339 -30.81 20.61 -5.18
C VAL A 339 -30.30 19.72 -4.07
N VAL A 340 -30.57 20.13 -2.83
CA VAL A 340 -30.08 19.48 -1.62
C VAL A 340 -31.23 18.99 -0.76
N ASP A 341 -30.97 17.90 -0.05
CA ASP A 341 -31.86 17.29 0.91
C ASP A 341 -31.21 17.36 2.31
N ILE A 342 -32.01 17.65 3.33
CA ILE A 342 -31.65 17.51 4.75
C ILE A 342 -32.22 16.18 5.23
N LEU A 343 -31.35 15.27 5.66
CA LEU A 343 -31.73 13.91 6.09
C LEU A 343 -31.51 13.75 7.58
N PHE A 344 -32.51 13.21 8.29
CA PHE A 344 -32.43 12.84 9.70
C PHE A 344 -32.57 11.33 9.84
N PHE A 345 -31.67 10.72 10.60
CA PHE A 345 -31.65 9.28 10.88
C PHE A 345 -31.56 9.01 12.37
N ARG A 346 -32.09 7.86 12.80
CA ARG A 346 -31.86 7.27 14.12
C ARG A 346 -31.20 5.90 13.94
N LYS A 347 -30.04 5.67 14.59
CA LYS A 347 -29.37 4.37 14.55
C LYS A 347 -30.18 3.36 15.35
N ARG A 348 -30.53 2.25 14.70
CA ARG A 348 -31.39 1.20 15.26
C ARG A 348 -30.67 0.48 16.40
N LYS A 349 -31.39 0.17 17.48
CA LYS A 349 -30.88 -0.73 18.53
C LYS A 349 -30.95 -2.19 18.07
N PRO A 350 -30.10 -3.10 18.57
CA PRO A 350 -30.09 -4.50 18.14
C PRO A 350 -31.46 -5.21 18.20
N ASP A 351 -32.31 -4.81 19.14
CA ASP A 351 -33.63 -5.41 19.38
C ASP A 351 -34.80 -4.60 18.76
N ASP A 352 -34.53 -3.45 18.14
CA ASP A 352 -35.57 -2.65 17.49
C ASP A 352 -36.01 -3.31 16.18
N ALA A 353 -37.32 -3.29 15.92
CA ALA A 353 -37.86 -3.71 14.63
C ALA A 353 -37.40 -2.79 13.49
N GLU A 354 -37.38 -3.31 12.27
CA GLU A 354 -37.10 -2.48 11.10
C GLU A 354 -38.14 -1.36 10.96
N GLY A 355 -37.69 -0.13 10.71
CA GLY A 355 -38.55 1.00 10.41
C GLY A 355 -39.22 0.91 9.03
N ASP A 356 -39.79 2.03 8.57
CA ASP A 356 -40.34 2.09 7.21
C ASP A 356 -39.23 1.96 6.17
N MET A 357 -39.35 0.96 5.29
CA MET A 357 -38.40 0.68 4.20
C MET A 357 -38.90 1.22 2.85
N SER A 358 -40.07 1.87 2.80
CA SER A 358 -40.68 2.36 1.57
C SER A 358 -39.79 3.36 0.82
N TRP A 359 -39.00 4.16 1.55
CA TRP A 359 -38.06 5.15 1.01
C TRP A 359 -36.85 4.54 0.27
N LEU A 360 -36.69 3.22 0.25
CA LEU A 360 -35.69 2.57 -0.61
C LEU A 360 -36.03 2.73 -2.11
N GLU A 361 -37.33 2.84 -2.41
CA GLU A 361 -37.88 2.92 -3.77
C GLU A 361 -38.09 4.36 -4.26
N THR A 362 -38.34 4.49 -5.57
CA THR A 362 -38.69 5.76 -6.22
C THR A 362 -40.08 5.69 -6.83
N ASP A 363 -40.84 6.78 -6.65
CA ASP A 363 -42.18 6.93 -7.21
C ASP A 363 -42.23 8.07 -8.23
N GLN A 364 -43.21 7.97 -9.12
CA GLN A 364 -43.43 8.94 -10.17
C GLN A 364 -44.32 10.08 -9.67
N VAL A 365 -43.78 11.29 -9.63
CA VAL A 365 -44.51 12.51 -9.23
C VAL A 365 -45.02 13.32 -10.41
N ARG A 366 -44.46 13.10 -11.61
CA ARG A 366 -44.94 13.69 -12.86
C ARG A 366 -44.90 12.68 -14.02
N PRO A 367 -45.99 12.51 -14.78
CA PRO A 367 -45.99 11.70 -15.99
C PRO A 367 -45.05 12.26 -17.06
N ALA A 368 -44.59 11.41 -17.96
CA ALA A 368 -43.89 11.86 -19.17
C ALA A 368 -44.84 12.70 -20.04
N THR A 369 -44.29 13.71 -20.72
CA THR A 369 -45.00 14.52 -21.72
C THR A 369 -44.39 14.26 -23.11
N GLU A 370 -44.91 14.89 -24.18
CA GLU A 370 -44.34 14.72 -25.52
C GLU A 370 -42.88 15.19 -25.61
N ASP A 371 -42.51 16.20 -24.81
CA ASP A 371 -41.19 16.85 -24.86
C ASP A 371 -40.26 16.49 -23.68
N GLU A 372 -40.81 16.02 -22.55
CA GLU A 372 -40.03 15.77 -21.32
C GLU A 372 -40.30 14.39 -20.70
N GLY A 373 -39.25 13.73 -20.20
CA GLY A 373 -39.35 12.45 -19.50
C GLY A 373 -40.13 12.52 -18.16
N PRO A 374 -40.52 11.36 -17.60
CA PRO A 374 -41.22 11.34 -16.31
C PRO A 374 -40.30 11.79 -15.17
N ILE A 375 -40.83 12.56 -14.20
CA ILE A 375 -40.08 12.87 -12.98
C ILE A 375 -40.33 11.76 -11.97
N ARG A 376 -39.25 11.09 -11.59
CA ARG A 376 -39.21 10.14 -10.48
C ARG A 376 -38.39 10.73 -9.35
N VAL A 377 -38.90 10.62 -8.13
CA VAL A 377 -38.20 11.02 -6.91
C VAL A 377 -38.30 9.90 -5.90
N ASN A 378 -37.50 9.95 -4.83
CA ASN A 378 -37.64 9.03 -3.73
C ASN A 378 -39.08 8.94 -3.21
N ARG A 379 -39.56 7.72 -2.91
CA ARG A 379 -40.94 7.49 -2.43
C ARG A 379 -41.27 8.32 -1.19
N TRP A 380 -40.31 8.60 -0.32
CA TRP A 380 -40.49 9.52 0.81
C TRP A 380 -41.03 10.88 0.36
N PHE A 381 -40.37 11.53 -0.60
CA PHE A 381 -40.80 12.85 -1.08
C PHE A 381 -42.11 12.82 -1.85
N ALA A 382 -42.43 11.69 -2.51
CA ALA A 382 -43.72 11.51 -3.17
C ALA A 382 -44.88 11.41 -2.16
N GLN A 383 -44.64 10.82 -0.99
CA GLN A 383 -45.65 10.62 0.06
C GLN A 383 -45.72 11.78 1.06
N HIS A 384 -44.64 12.57 1.18
CA HIS A 384 -44.51 13.72 2.08
C HIS A 384 -44.26 15.03 1.29
N PRO A 385 -45.24 15.54 0.52
CA PRO A 385 -45.08 16.75 -0.30
C PRO A 385 -44.86 18.02 0.54
N ASP A 386 -45.31 18.02 1.79
CA ASP A 386 -45.05 19.04 2.82
C ASP A 386 -43.58 19.14 3.25
N HIS A 387 -42.78 18.12 2.93
CA HIS A 387 -41.32 18.11 3.11
C HIS A 387 -40.55 18.54 1.84
N VAL A 388 -41.24 18.93 0.77
CA VAL A 388 -40.64 19.45 -0.47
C VAL A 388 -40.86 20.95 -0.56
N LEU A 389 -39.81 21.75 -0.29
CA LEU A 389 -39.90 23.21 -0.17
C LEU A 389 -39.77 23.95 -1.52
N GLY A 390 -40.28 23.33 -2.58
CA GLY A 390 -40.21 23.84 -3.94
C GLY A 390 -41.16 23.09 -4.86
N ILE A 391 -40.89 23.12 -6.16
CA ILE A 391 -41.71 22.44 -7.18
C ILE A 391 -40.81 21.52 -8.00
N HIS A 392 -41.14 20.22 -8.03
CA HIS A 392 -40.44 19.25 -8.87
C HIS A 392 -40.49 19.67 -10.34
N ALA A 393 -39.33 19.79 -10.99
CA ALA A 393 -39.21 20.16 -12.39
C ALA A 393 -37.98 19.52 -13.04
N THR A 394 -37.83 19.74 -14.34
CA THR A 394 -36.62 19.41 -15.12
C THR A 394 -35.96 20.70 -15.58
N THR A 395 -34.63 20.67 -15.71
CA THR A 395 -33.82 21.76 -16.26
C THR A 395 -32.74 21.21 -17.17
N SER A 396 -32.14 22.05 -18.01
CA SER A 396 -31.05 21.64 -18.88
C SER A 396 -29.74 21.62 -18.11
N GLY A 397 -29.15 20.43 -17.96
CA GLY A 397 -27.79 20.23 -17.44
C GLY A 397 -26.75 20.05 -18.55
N PRO A 398 -25.46 19.93 -18.19
CA PRO A 398 -24.36 19.71 -19.15
C PRO A 398 -24.47 18.41 -19.96
N TYR A 399 -25.23 17.43 -19.46
CA TYR A 399 -25.40 16.09 -20.05
C TYR A 399 -26.83 15.83 -20.55
N GLY A 400 -27.65 16.87 -20.67
CA GLY A 400 -29.07 16.77 -21.05
C GLY A 400 -30.02 17.19 -19.93
N GLU A 401 -31.28 16.81 -20.03
CA GLU A 401 -32.30 17.11 -19.01
C GLU A 401 -31.94 16.47 -17.67
N THR A 402 -32.05 17.25 -16.60
CA THR A 402 -31.82 16.79 -15.23
C THR A 402 -32.90 17.30 -14.30
N TYR A 403 -33.11 16.60 -13.19
CA TYR A 403 -34.08 16.97 -12.17
C TYR A 403 -33.67 18.29 -11.46
N THR A 404 -34.66 19.12 -11.15
CA THR A 404 -34.52 20.27 -10.26
C THR A 404 -35.75 20.44 -9.35
N CYS A 405 -35.63 21.29 -8.33
CA CYS A 405 -36.70 21.69 -7.42
C CYS A 405 -36.82 23.21 -7.47
N LEU A 406 -37.77 23.75 -8.24
CA LEU A 406 -37.87 25.19 -8.46
C LEU A 406 -38.34 25.93 -7.19
N PRO A 407 -37.73 27.09 -6.86
CA PRO A 407 -38.20 27.91 -5.75
C PRO A 407 -39.56 28.52 -6.05
N GLN A 408 -40.40 28.62 -5.02
CA GLN A 408 -41.69 29.30 -5.12
C GLN A 408 -41.52 30.82 -4.95
N ARG A 409 -42.12 31.60 -5.85
CA ARG A 409 -42.00 33.07 -5.82
C ARG A 409 -42.67 33.65 -4.57
N GLY A 410 -41.95 34.54 -3.87
CA GLY A 410 -42.47 35.26 -2.71
C GLY A 410 -42.52 34.43 -1.42
N VAL A 411 -41.96 33.21 -1.43
CA VAL A 411 -41.86 32.33 -0.27
C VAL A 411 -40.50 32.51 0.38
N ASP A 412 -40.48 32.74 1.69
CA ASP A 412 -39.27 32.83 2.49
C ASP A 412 -38.80 31.42 2.86
N LEU A 413 -37.61 31.03 2.36
CA LEU A 413 -37.09 29.68 2.53
C LEU A 413 -36.84 29.33 4.01
N GLU A 414 -36.29 30.25 4.80
CA GLU A 414 -35.99 30.03 6.21
C GLU A 414 -37.26 29.74 7.01
N GLN A 415 -38.34 30.49 6.74
CA GLN A 415 -39.65 30.23 7.34
C GLN A 415 -40.23 28.87 6.94
N THR A 416 -40.10 28.47 5.67
CA THR A 416 -40.60 27.16 5.23
C THR A 416 -39.80 25.99 5.78
N ILE A 417 -38.47 26.12 5.91
CA ILE A 417 -37.66 25.11 6.59
C ILE A 417 -38.09 24.99 8.05
N ALA A 418 -38.28 26.12 8.75
CA ALA A 418 -38.76 26.08 10.13
C ALA A 418 -40.15 25.42 10.26
N ALA A 419 -41.03 25.60 9.27
CA ALA A 419 -42.32 24.91 9.23
C ALA A 419 -42.16 23.39 9.02
N ALA A 420 -41.30 22.96 8.09
CA ALA A 420 -41.02 21.54 7.86
C ALA A 420 -40.35 20.88 9.08
N ILE A 421 -39.45 21.60 9.77
CA ILE A 421 -38.84 21.10 11.02
C ILE A 421 -39.91 20.81 12.08
N ARG A 422 -40.99 21.58 12.16
CA ARG A 422 -42.11 21.31 13.11
C ARG A 422 -42.90 20.04 12.78
N LEU A 423 -42.73 19.45 11.60
CA LEU A 423 -43.39 18.20 11.21
C LEU A 423 -42.60 16.96 11.66
N LEU A 424 -41.33 17.11 12.06
CA LEU A 424 -40.55 16.01 12.61
C LEU A 424 -41.21 15.45 13.88
N PRO A 425 -41.00 14.16 14.20
CA PRO A 425 -41.46 13.60 15.46
C PRO A 425 -40.77 14.27 16.65
N GLU A 426 -41.39 14.22 17.83
CA GLU A 426 -40.85 14.82 19.06
C GLU A 426 -40.20 13.77 19.95
N ALA A 427 -39.03 14.09 20.52
CA ALA A 427 -38.39 13.33 21.58
C ALA A 427 -38.20 11.82 21.29
N ILE A 428 -37.73 11.48 20.09
CA ILE A 428 -37.40 10.10 19.71
C ILE A 428 -35.97 9.69 20.03
N TYR A 429 -35.14 10.65 20.46
CA TYR A 429 -33.79 10.38 20.91
C TYR A 429 -33.81 9.53 22.16
N ASP A 430 -33.19 8.36 22.08
CA ASP A 430 -33.11 7.39 23.16
C ASP A 430 -31.69 6.82 23.29
N GLY A 431 -30.70 7.59 22.86
CA GLY A 431 -29.30 7.31 23.17
C GLY A 431 -29.03 7.52 24.66
N GLU A 432 -28.02 6.82 25.16
CA GLU A 432 -27.53 6.95 26.54
C GLU A 432 -26.19 7.71 26.49
N PRO A 433 -26.22 9.07 26.42
CA PRO A 433 -24.99 9.83 26.29
C PRO A 433 -24.17 9.73 27.57
N GLU A 434 -22.88 9.44 27.42
CA GLU A 434 -21.94 9.46 28.54
C GLU A 434 -21.72 10.90 28.99
N ALA A 435 -21.48 11.09 30.30
CA ALA A 435 -21.09 12.39 30.82
C ALA A 435 -19.78 12.83 30.15
N VAL A 436 -19.83 13.94 29.42
CA VAL A 436 -18.66 14.61 28.86
C VAL A 436 -17.96 15.33 30.01
N ASP A 437 -16.74 14.92 30.35
CA ASP A 437 -15.91 15.67 31.28
C ASP A 437 -15.14 16.77 30.51
N PRO A 438 -15.43 18.06 30.74
CA PRO A 438 -14.73 19.15 30.08
C PRO A 438 -13.24 19.27 30.45
N GLU A 439 -12.79 18.67 31.56
CA GLU A 439 -11.37 18.61 31.94
C GLU A 439 -10.63 17.39 31.37
N THR A 440 -11.35 16.39 30.87
CA THR A 440 -10.75 15.24 30.19
C THR A 440 -10.36 15.68 28.78
N ASP A 441 -9.05 15.67 28.49
CA ASP A 441 -8.52 15.95 27.16
C ASP A 441 -9.31 15.13 26.11
N PRO A 442 -9.77 15.69 24.97
CA PRO A 442 -10.37 14.88 23.89
C PRO A 442 -9.44 13.78 23.34
N GLY A 443 -8.19 13.76 23.80
CA GLY A 443 -7.19 12.71 23.59
C GLY A 443 -7.15 11.58 24.64
N ASP A 444 -7.85 11.70 25.78
CA ASP A 444 -7.84 10.77 26.91
C ASP A 444 -9.23 10.18 27.18
N ALA A 445 -9.83 9.49 26.19
CA ALA A 445 -10.94 8.57 26.47
C ALA A 445 -10.38 7.30 27.14
N HIS A 446 -10.17 7.38 28.45
CA HIS A 446 -9.88 6.24 29.31
C HIS A 446 -11.14 5.40 29.55
N GLU A 447 -11.35 4.35 28.76
CA GLU A 447 -11.76 3.02 29.23
C GLU A 447 -11.93 2.04 28.04
N PHE A 448 -11.58 0.78 28.30
CA PHE A 448 -11.72 -0.41 27.44
C PHE A 448 -10.64 -0.65 26.36
N ASP A 449 -9.62 -1.41 26.76
CA ASP A 449 -9.34 -2.71 26.13
C ASP A 449 -8.54 -3.57 27.12
N LYS A 450 -9.20 -4.49 27.83
CA LYS A 450 -8.50 -5.64 28.41
C LYS A 450 -8.49 -6.71 27.32
N PRO A 451 -7.33 -7.16 26.83
CA PRO A 451 -7.30 -8.26 25.89
C PRO A 451 -7.85 -9.51 26.56
N GLU A 452 -9.02 -9.98 26.11
CA GLU A 452 -9.38 -11.38 26.25
C GLU A 452 -8.41 -12.22 25.40
N GLY A 453 -7.79 -13.21 26.03
CA GLY A 453 -7.27 -14.41 25.38
C GLY A 453 -5.99 -14.28 24.52
N GLN A 454 -4.82 -14.20 25.16
CA GLN A 454 -3.59 -14.79 24.60
C GLN A 454 -2.79 -15.48 25.71
N GLY A 455 -2.39 -16.73 25.48
CA GLY A 455 -1.58 -17.50 26.42
C GLY A 455 -0.24 -16.81 26.70
N ILE A 456 0.19 -16.80 27.96
CA ILE A 456 1.49 -16.27 28.40
C ILE A 456 2.59 -17.15 27.77
N ARG A 457 3.55 -16.53 27.05
CA ARG A 457 4.63 -17.25 26.36
C ARG A 457 5.58 -17.92 27.36
N GLU A 458 6.11 -19.08 27.01
CA GLU A 458 7.16 -19.78 27.74
C GLU A 458 8.32 -18.83 28.13
N GLY A 459 8.82 -18.94 29.35
CA GLY A 459 9.86 -18.08 29.92
C GLY A 459 9.39 -16.71 30.45
N SER A 460 8.20 -16.24 30.09
CA SER A 460 7.72 -14.90 30.48
C SER A 460 7.45 -14.78 31.98
N PHE A 461 7.89 -13.69 32.58
CA PHE A 461 7.53 -13.35 33.97
C PHE A 461 6.17 -12.64 34.04
N PHE A 462 5.37 -12.91 35.07
CA PHE A 462 4.11 -12.21 35.29
C PHE A 462 3.73 -12.21 36.78
N VAL A 463 2.75 -11.39 37.14
CA VAL A 463 2.21 -11.35 38.51
C VAL A 463 0.86 -12.08 38.51
N GLY A 464 0.75 -13.17 39.26
CA GLY A 464 -0.49 -13.93 39.38
C GLY A 464 -1.58 -13.16 40.13
N LYS A 465 -2.83 -13.64 40.06
CA LYS A 465 -3.98 -13.04 40.77
C LYS A 465 -3.75 -12.93 42.29
N ASN A 466 -2.92 -13.80 42.85
CA ASN A 466 -2.49 -13.84 44.25
C ASN A 466 -1.30 -12.90 44.57
N GLN A 467 -0.94 -11.98 43.66
CA GLN A 467 0.23 -11.08 43.77
C GLN A 467 1.60 -11.80 43.81
N ALA A 468 1.64 -13.12 43.61
CA ALA A 468 2.88 -13.87 43.52
C ALA A 468 3.61 -13.56 42.20
N LEU A 469 4.94 -13.47 42.26
CA LEU A 469 5.75 -13.38 41.06
C LEU A 469 5.87 -14.79 40.47
N MET A 470 5.52 -14.95 39.20
CA MET A 470 5.47 -16.23 38.51
C MET A 470 6.25 -16.16 37.19
N GLN A 471 6.68 -17.32 36.71
CA GLN A 471 7.28 -17.50 35.39
C GLN A 471 6.62 -18.68 34.69
N MET A 472 6.35 -18.55 33.39
CA MET A 472 5.91 -19.68 32.59
C MET A 472 7.08 -20.63 32.35
N ARG A 473 6.97 -21.88 32.82
CA ARG A 473 7.98 -22.93 32.63
C ARG A 473 7.29 -24.23 32.23
N ASP A 474 7.74 -24.83 31.14
CA ASP A 474 7.18 -26.05 30.54
C ASP A 474 5.66 -25.93 30.30
N GLY A 475 5.18 -24.73 29.94
CA GLY A 475 3.76 -24.43 29.74
C GLY A 475 2.93 -24.28 31.01
N GLU A 476 3.54 -24.38 32.21
CA GLU A 476 2.88 -24.19 33.49
C GLU A 476 3.37 -22.96 34.26
N PRO A 477 2.48 -22.28 35.01
CA PRO A 477 2.84 -21.10 35.79
C PRO A 477 3.55 -21.49 37.10
N VAL A 478 4.87 -21.31 37.15
CA VAL A 478 5.70 -21.63 38.33
C VAL A 478 5.93 -20.39 39.20
N THR A 479 5.71 -20.51 40.51
CA THR A 479 5.94 -19.40 41.47
C THR A 479 7.42 -19.21 41.75
N ILE A 480 7.91 -17.98 41.65
CA ILE A 480 9.28 -17.62 42.02
C ILE A 480 9.37 -17.34 43.51
N THR A 481 10.13 -18.16 44.23
CA THR A 481 10.40 -17.98 45.66
C THR A 481 11.45 -16.89 45.90
N VAL A 482 11.14 -15.97 46.81
CA VAL A 482 12.09 -14.94 47.26
C VAL A 482 12.84 -15.47 48.47
N ARG A 483 14.18 -15.45 48.42
CA ARG A 483 15.04 -15.88 49.54
C ARG A 483 14.73 -15.07 50.79
N LYS A 484 14.35 -15.77 51.88
CA LYS A 484 14.31 -15.21 53.24
C LYS A 484 15.50 -15.75 54.03
N GLY A 485 16.37 -14.88 54.52
CA GLY A 485 17.54 -15.26 55.34
C GLY A 485 18.66 -15.99 54.56
N ARG A 486 19.30 -16.99 55.19
CA ARG A 486 20.46 -17.75 54.64
C ARG A 486 20.08 -18.94 53.72
N SER A 487 18.84 -19.02 53.25
CA SER A 487 18.40 -20.08 52.32
C SER A 487 19.15 -19.99 50.98
N ALA A 488 19.56 -21.16 50.44
CA ALA A 488 20.18 -21.29 49.12
C ALA A 488 19.16 -21.33 47.97
N GLU A 489 17.86 -21.46 48.25
CA GLU A 489 16.81 -21.59 47.24
C GLU A 489 16.02 -20.29 47.02
N GLY A 490 15.79 -19.94 45.75
CA GLY A 490 15.03 -18.75 45.33
C GLY A 490 15.89 -17.59 44.81
N VAL A 491 15.25 -16.52 44.33
CA VAL A 491 15.92 -15.29 43.88
C VAL A 491 16.14 -14.32 45.05
N PHE A 492 17.15 -13.45 44.97
CA PHE A 492 17.34 -12.40 45.98
C PHE A 492 16.20 -11.37 45.96
N ASP A 493 15.86 -10.78 47.10
CA ASP A 493 14.79 -9.77 47.21
C ASP A 493 14.96 -8.62 46.20
N LYS A 494 16.20 -8.11 46.06
CA LYS A 494 16.53 -7.09 45.05
C LYS A 494 16.21 -7.53 43.62
N GLN A 495 16.50 -8.78 43.27
CA GLN A 495 16.21 -9.34 41.94
C GLN A 495 14.71 -9.48 41.70
N ALA A 496 13.96 -9.98 42.70
CA ALA A 496 12.50 -10.07 42.62
C ALA A 496 11.84 -8.70 42.43
N ARG A 497 12.35 -7.65 43.11
CA ARG A 497 11.87 -6.28 42.95
C ARG A 497 12.18 -5.69 41.57
N ILE A 498 13.35 -5.99 41.00
CA ILE A 498 13.72 -5.61 39.63
C ILE A 498 12.75 -6.25 38.63
N ILE A 499 12.55 -7.57 38.70
CA ILE A 499 11.64 -8.30 37.79
C ILE A 499 10.22 -7.72 37.86
N ARG A 500 9.68 -7.51 39.07
CA ARG A 500 8.34 -6.93 39.27
C ARG A 500 8.18 -5.54 38.66
N LYS A 501 9.24 -4.75 38.56
CA LYS A 501 9.21 -3.40 37.98
C LYS A 501 9.51 -3.37 36.47
N LEU A 502 10.14 -4.41 35.92
CA LEU A 502 10.33 -4.56 34.46
C LEU A 502 9.09 -5.11 33.75
N ILE A 503 8.25 -5.93 34.43
CA ILE A 503 7.01 -6.47 33.86
C ILE A 503 6.08 -5.35 33.32
N PRO A 504 5.73 -4.30 34.09
CA PRO A 504 4.88 -3.22 33.57
C PRO A 504 5.50 -2.44 32.40
N ILE A 505 6.83 -2.35 32.35
CA ILE A 505 7.54 -1.73 31.22
C ILE A 505 7.35 -2.59 29.97
N ARG A 506 7.65 -3.88 30.05
CA ARG A 506 7.45 -4.84 28.95
C ARG A 506 6.02 -4.81 28.42
N ASP A 507 5.05 -4.90 29.32
CA ASP A 507 3.63 -4.97 28.96
C ASP A 507 3.21 -3.66 28.28
N ALA A 508 3.61 -2.51 28.82
CA ALA A 508 3.33 -1.21 28.19
C ALA A 508 3.99 -1.06 26.82
N VAL A 509 5.23 -1.53 26.63
CA VAL A 509 5.89 -1.53 25.30
C VAL A 509 5.12 -2.37 24.30
N ARG A 510 4.67 -3.56 24.69
CA ARG A 510 3.87 -4.43 23.80
C ARG A 510 2.53 -3.79 23.43
N GLU A 511 1.86 -3.14 24.38
CA GLU A 511 0.62 -2.42 24.09
C GLU A 511 0.84 -1.21 23.16
N VAL A 512 1.94 -0.45 23.34
CA VAL A 512 2.33 0.61 22.40
C VAL A 512 2.51 0.03 21.00
N LEU A 513 3.29 -1.05 20.85
CA LEU A 513 3.56 -1.66 19.54
C LEU A 513 2.29 -2.23 18.92
N LYS A 514 1.47 -2.98 19.67
CA LYS A 514 0.24 -3.59 19.19
C LYS A 514 -0.80 -2.54 18.76
N ALA A 515 -0.91 -1.45 19.52
CA ALA A 515 -1.76 -0.33 19.15
C ALA A 515 -1.26 0.34 17.87
N GLN A 516 0.06 0.58 17.74
CA GLN A 516 0.61 1.14 16.50
C GLN A 516 0.46 0.19 15.30
N GLU A 517 0.55 -1.13 15.50
CA GLU A 517 0.34 -2.15 14.47
C GLU A 517 -1.10 -2.14 13.92
N ARG A 518 -2.07 -2.00 14.82
CA ARG A 518 -3.51 -1.96 14.52
C ARG A 518 -4.01 -0.57 14.16
N ASP A 519 -3.11 0.40 14.06
CA ASP A 519 -3.43 1.81 13.85
C ASP A 519 -4.37 2.45 14.89
N GLN A 520 -4.33 1.94 16.12
CA GLN A 520 -5.12 2.44 17.25
C GLN A 520 -4.38 3.55 18.02
N PRO A 521 -5.10 4.44 18.75
CA PRO A 521 -4.48 5.42 19.64
C PRO A 521 -3.52 4.79 20.66
N PHE A 522 -2.26 5.22 20.66
CA PHE A 522 -1.20 4.61 21.48
C PHE A 522 -0.56 5.55 22.52
N LYS A 523 -0.90 6.85 22.52
CA LYS A 523 -0.38 7.83 23.49
C LYS A 523 -0.60 7.40 24.94
N GLN A 524 -1.79 6.86 25.26
CA GLN A 524 -2.11 6.33 26.58
C GLN A 524 -1.12 5.23 27.03
N TYR A 525 -0.73 4.34 26.12
CA TYR A 525 0.24 3.29 26.39
C TYR A 525 1.67 3.86 26.53
N GLN A 526 2.00 4.93 25.81
CA GLN A 526 3.27 5.66 25.97
C GLN A 526 3.35 6.39 27.32
N VAL A 527 2.25 6.96 27.82
CA VAL A 527 2.19 7.53 29.16
C VAL A 527 2.39 6.45 30.22
N ARG A 528 1.71 5.30 30.10
CA ARG A 528 1.92 4.14 30.98
C ARG A 528 3.37 3.65 30.94
N LEU A 529 3.96 3.57 29.76
CA LEU A 529 5.37 3.22 29.56
C LEU A 529 6.29 4.23 30.26
N ARG A 530 6.04 5.54 30.11
CA ARG A 530 6.80 6.62 30.77
C ARG A 530 6.74 6.51 32.29
N ILE A 531 5.54 6.33 32.84
CA ILE A 531 5.34 6.15 34.28
C ILE A 531 6.07 4.91 34.79
N ALA A 532 5.94 3.77 34.10
CA ALA A 532 6.61 2.53 34.48
C ALA A 532 8.13 2.66 34.43
N TRP A 533 8.67 3.27 33.37
CA TRP A 533 10.11 3.51 33.18
C TRP A 533 10.66 4.50 34.21
N SER A 534 10.04 5.66 34.41
CA SER A 534 10.50 6.64 35.41
C SER A 534 10.50 6.06 36.83
N ASN A 535 9.49 5.25 37.17
CA ASN A 535 9.44 4.53 38.44
C ASN A 535 10.55 3.48 38.59
N PHE A 536 10.96 2.82 37.49
CA PHE A 536 12.09 1.90 37.49
C PHE A 536 13.42 2.64 37.66
N VAL A 537 13.65 3.68 36.85
CA VAL A 537 14.89 4.47 36.88
C VAL A 537 15.11 5.12 38.25
N ARG A 538 14.06 5.64 38.89
CA ARG A 538 14.15 6.18 40.26
C ARG A 538 14.56 5.14 41.30
N ALA A 539 14.19 3.87 41.11
CA ALA A 539 14.43 2.80 42.08
C ALA A 539 15.77 2.07 41.85
N PHE A 540 16.20 1.93 40.59
CA PHE A 540 17.32 1.05 40.22
C PHE A 540 18.34 1.67 39.24
N GLY A 541 18.14 2.91 38.79
CA GLY A 541 18.90 3.53 37.70
C GLY A 541 18.47 3.03 36.31
N PRO A 542 19.21 3.39 35.24
CA PRO A 542 18.91 2.99 33.87
C PRO A 542 18.68 1.49 33.70
N VAL A 543 17.76 1.10 32.82
CA VAL A 543 17.48 -0.32 32.52
C VAL A 543 18.76 -1.02 32.03
N ASN A 544 19.51 -0.36 31.15
CA ASN A 544 20.74 -0.85 30.52
C ASN A 544 22.02 -0.56 31.32
N SER A 545 21.91 -0.18 32.60
CA SER A 545 23.08 0.07 33.44
C SER A 545 24.07 -1.10 33.33
N THR A 546 25.32 -0.76 33.00
CA THR A 546 26.38 -1.74 32.70
C THR A 546 27.62 -1.40 33.52
N THR A 547 28.12 -2.38 34.27
CA THR A 547 29.40 -2.30 34.99
C THR A 547 30.47 -3.04 34.20
N VAL A 548 31.52 -2.33 33.83
CA VAL A 548 32.68 -2.90 33.12
C VAL A 548 33.77 -3.22 34.14
N SER A 549 34.28 -4.45 34.15
CA SER A 549 35.46 -4.84 34.93
C SER A 549 36.51 -5.43 34.01
N VAL A 550 37.69 -4.82 33.98
CA VAL A 550 38.85 -5.31 33.24
C VAL A 550 39.70 -6.15 34.20
N LYS A 551 39.97 -7.40 33.83
CA LYS A 551 40.93 -8.27 34.54
C LYS A 551 42.03 -8.65 33.57
N GLU A 552 43.25 -8.29 33.88
CA GLU A 552 44.44 -8.76 33.19
C GLU A 552 44.89 -10.08 33.82
N ASP A 553 45.08 -11.10 32.98
CA ASP A 553 45.61 -12.39 33.42
C ASP A 553 47.12 -12.22 33.70
N PRO A 554 47.55 -12.40 34.96
CA PRO A 554 48.94 -12.15 35.36
C PRO A 554 49.95 -13.15 34.77
N GLU A 555 49.52 -14.28 34.20
CA GLU A 555 50.42 -15.27 33.59
C GLU A 555 50.53 -15.12 32.06
N THR A 556 49.48 -14.64 31.38
CA THR A 556 49.42 -14.56 29.92
C THR A 556 49.43 -13.12 29.38
N GLY A 557 49.23 -12.11 30.23
CA GLY A 557 49.06 -10.71 29.82
C GLY A 557 47.76 -10.43 29.09
N GLU A 558 46.82 -11.39 29.05
CA GLU A 558 45.58 -11.27 28.31
C GLU A 558 44.58 -10.41 29.10
N VAL A 559 44.16 -9.29 28.52
CA VAL A 559 43.21 -8.35 29.14
C VAL A 559 41.78 -8.80 28.85
N ARG A 560 41.08 -9.31 29.86
CA ARG A 560 39.69 -9.74 29.77
C ARG A 560 38.74 -8.72 30.35
N GLU A 561 37.99 -8.06 29.47
CA GLU A 561 36.91 -7.15 29.83
C GLU A 561 35.60 -7.91 30.08
N THR A 562 34.95 -7.68 31.22
CA THR A 562 33.67 -8.30 31.59
C THR A 562 32.61 -7.24 31.79
N HIS A 563 31.51 -7.32 31.04
CA HIS A 563 30.36 -6.41 31.13
C HIS A 563 29.23 -7.06 31.94
N ARG A 564 28.85 -6.45 33.06
CA ARG A 564 27.76 -6.93 33.92
C ARG A 564 26.57 -5.98 33.87
N ARG A 565 25.36 -6.49 33.60
CA ARG A 565 24.12 -5.69 33.52
C ARG A 565 23.20 -5.97 34.70
N PRO A 566 23.40 -5.36 35.88
CA PRO A 566 22.70 -5.72 37.11
C PRO A 566 21.17 -5.63 37.04
N ASN A 567 20.63 -4.74 36.20
CA ASN A 567 19.18 -4.52 36.07
C ASN A 567 18.52 -5.45 35.05
N LEU A 568 19.22 -5.84 33.97
CA LEU A 568 18.70 -6.81 32.99
C LEU A 568 18.96 -8.27 33.40
N GLN A 569 20.06 -8.54 34.11
CA GLN A 569 20.46 -9.91 34.51
C GLN A 569 19.32 -10.73 35.15
N PRO A 570 18.50 -10.18 36.07
CA PRO A 570 17.41 -10.93 36.70
C PRO A 570 16.24 -11.24 35.77
N PHE A 571 16.17 -10.58 34.60
CA PHE A 571 15.05 -10.62 33.67
C PHE A 571 15.41 -11.30 32.34
N LEU A 572 16.63 -11.84 32.22
CA LEU A 572 17.15 -12.43 30.96
C LEU A 572 16.32 -13.60 30.42
N ASP A 573 15.68 -14.36 31.30
CA ASP A 573 14.85 -15.50 30.90
C ASP A 573 13.51 -15.06 30.28
N ASP A 574 13.18 -13.76 30.35
CA ASP A 574 12.01 -13.21 29.69
C ASP A 574 12.25 -13.07 28.18
N PRO A 575 11.34 -13.56 27.31
CA PRO A 575 11.51 -13.46 25.87
C PRO A 575 11.59 -12.02 25.36
N ASP A 576 11.06 -11.05 26.12
CA ASP A 576 11.06 -9.62 25.76
C ASP A 576 12.11 -8.80 26.52
N CYS A 577 13.06 -9.44 27.22
CA CYS A 577 14.12 -8.73 27.95
C CYS A 577 14.82 -7.68 27.08
N TRP A 578 15.08 -7.99 25.81
CA TRP A 578 15.76 -7.10 24.88
C TRP A 578 14.84 -6.05 24.25
N LEU A 579 13.54 -6.32 24.18
CA LEU A 579 12.55 -5.32 23.82
C LEU A 579 12.52 -4.23 24.90
N VAL A 580 12.48 -4.63 26.17
CA VAL A 580 12.58 -3.72 27.33
C VAL A 580 13.91 -2.96 27.33
N ALA A 581 15.02 -3.62 27.01
CA ALA A 581 16.32 -2.95 26.89
C ALA A 581 16.35 -1.90 25.76
N SER A 582 15.58 -2.07 24.69
CA SER A 582 15.63 -1.19 23.51
C SER A 582 14.92 0.16 23.67
N ILE A 583 14.19 0.36 24.77
CA ILE A 583 13.36 1.56 24.95
C ILE A 583 14.17 2.80 25.29
N GLU A 584 15.41 2.66 25.77
CA GLU A 584 16.25 3.77 26.18
C GLU A 584 17.58 3.77 25.41
N ASP A 585 18.10 4.97 25.16
CA ASP A 585 19.43 5.19 24.63
C ASP A 585 20.40 5.38 25.80
N TYR A 586 21.29 4.42 26.03
CA TYR A 586 22.16 4.35 27.20
C TYR A 586 23.60 4.67 26.84
N ASP A 587 24.16 5.64 27.55
CA ASP A 587 25.55 6.05 27.46
C ASP A 587 26.38 5.34 28.53
N LEU A 588 27.36 4.55 28.07
CA LEU A 588 28.25 3.76 28.92
C LEU A 588 29.23 4.64 29.72
N GLU A 589 29.66 5.78 29.17
CA GLU A 589 30.66 6.66 29.79
C GLU A 589 30.05 7.45 30.94
N THR A 590 28.83 7.97 30.74
CA THR A 590 28.13 8.78 31.75
C THR A 590 27.22 7.96 32.66
N ASN A 591 26.98 6.68 32.34
CA ASN A 591 26.00 5.81 33.02
C ASN A 591 24.61 6.48 33.12
N THR A 592 24.23 7.23 32.07
CA THR A 592 22.93 7.87 31.94
C THR A 592 22.14 7.25 30.78
N ALA A 593 20.81 7.35 30.83
CA ALA A 593 19.95 6.90 29.75
C ALA A 593 18.91 7.97 29.40
N ARG A 594 18.64 8.10 28.11
CA ARG A 594 17.57 8.95 27.57
C ARG A 594 16.42 8.08 27.08
N PRO A 595 15.15 8.52 27.23
CA PRO A 595 14.02 7.82 26.61
C PRO A 595 14.22 7.73 25.09
N GLY A 596 14.02 6.54 24.53
CA GLY A 596 14.04 6.32 23.09
C GLY A 596 12.75 6.76 22.39
N PRO A 597 12.69 6.69 21.05
CA PRO A 597 11.58 7.23 20.26
C PRO A 597 10.21 6.66 20.63
N ILE A 598 10.13 5.41 21.09
CA ILE A 598 8.87 4.75 21.47
C ILE A 598 8.08 5.48 22.57
N PHE A 599 8.70 6.38 23.33
CA PHE A 599 8.06 7.18 24.39
C PHE A 599 7.29 8.42 23.88
N THR A 600 7.56 8.85 22.64
CA THR A 600 7.06 10.11 22.07
C THR A 600 6.54 9.95 20.65
N GLU A 601 7.09 9.02 19.90
CA GLU A 601 6.88 8.85 18.47
C GLU A 601 6.24 7.49 18.15
N ARG A 602 5.64 7.41 16.96
CA ARG A 602 5.25 6.15 16.34
C ARG A 602 6.48 5.44 15.79
N VAL A 603 6.70 4.20 16.19
CA VAL A 603 7.86 3.38 15.81
C VAL A 603 7.50 2.23 14.84
N ILE A 604 6.21 1.89 14.74
CA ILE A 604 5.64 1.11 13.64
C ILE A 604 4.96 2.09 12.69
N ALA A 605 5.65 2.44 11.60
CA ALA A 605 5.14 3.37 10.61
C ALA A 605 3.86 2.84 9.93
N LEU A 606 2.87 3.72 9.78
CA LEU A 606 1.81 3.53 8.78
C LEU A 606 2.45 3.45 7.38
N PRO A 607 1.78 2.84 6.39
CA PRO A 607 2.08 3.15 5.00
C PRO A 607 1.99 4.67 4.84
N SER A 608 3.11 5.33 4.54
CA SER A 608 3.12 6.77 4.27
C SER A 608 2.13 7.03 3.13
N ALA A 609 1.30 8.07 3.26
CA ALA A 609 0.49 8.49 2.13
C ALA A 609 1.45 8.77 0.95
N PRO A 610 1.24 8.13 -0.20
CA PRO A 610 2.17 8.24 -1.32
C PRO A 610 2.28 9.71 -1.73
N LEU A 611 3.51 10.22 -1.81
CA LEU A 611 3.73 11.55 -2.38
C LEU A 611 3.64 11.44 -3.90
N ILE A 612 2.45 11.70 -4.43
CA ILE A 612 2.16 11.65 -5.85
C ILE A 612 2.34 13.03 -6.44
N THR A 613 3.35 13.18 -7.30
CA THR A 613 3.65 14.46 -7.96
C THR A 613 3.29 14.47 -9.45
N CYS A 614 3.08 13.30 -10.05
CA CYS A 614 2.73 13.13 -11.47
C CYS A 614 1.99 11.81 -11.72
N ALA A 615 1.51 11.60 -12.94
CA ALA A 615 0.83 10.35 -13.33
C ALA A 615 1.71 9.11 -13.23
N ALA A 616 3.02 9.24 -13.45
CA ALA A 616 3.96 8.11 -13.29
C ALA A 616 4.08 7.66 -11.82
N ASP A 617 4.07 8.60 -10.87
CA ASP A 617 4.05 8.30 -9.43
C ASP A 617 2.76 7.56 -9.07
N ALA A 618 1.61 8.08 -9.52
CA ALA A 618 0.31 7.45 -9.29
C ALA A 618 0.24 6.05 -9.91
N LEU A 619 0.74 5.88 -11.14
CA LEU A 619 0.83 4.57 -11.80
C LEU A 619 1.64 3.57 -10.97
N ALA A 620 2.78 3.97 -10.40
CA ALA A 620 3.59 3.10 -9.55
C ALA A 620 2.82 2.64 -8.29
N VAL A 621 2.09 3.56 -7.64
CA VAL A 621 1.22 3.26 -6.50
C VAL A 621 0.13 2.27 -6.89
N VAL A 622 -0.57 2.51 -8.00
CA VAL A 622 -1.64 1.63 -8.49
C VAL A 622 -1.12 0.23 -8.85
N LEU A 623 0.04 0.14 -9.50
CA LEU A 623 0.66 -1.15 -9.81
C LEU A 623 1.00 -1.94 -8.54
N ASN A 624 1.47 -1.28 -7.49
CA ASN A 624 1.74 -1.94 -6.21
C ASN A 624 0.45 -2.38 -5.49
N GLU A 625 -0.58 -1.53 -5.50
CA GLU A 625 -1.84 -1.81 -4.80
C GLU A 625 -2.71 -2.85 -5.52
N ARG A 626 -2.72 -2.84 -6.86
CA ARG A 626 -3.66 -3.64 -7.67
C ARG A 626 -2.98 -4.66 -8.59
N GLY A 627 -1.67 -4.58 -8.80
CA GLY A 627 -0.93 -5.48 -9.70
C GLY A 627 -1.17 -5.26 -11.20
N HIS A 628 -1.98 -4.26 -11.58
CA HIS A 628 -2.31 -3.93 -12.97
C HIS A 628 -2.60 -2.43 -13.10
N VAL A 629 -2.62 -1.93 -14.34
CA VAL A 629 -2.95 -0.52 -14.62
C VAL A 629 -4.44 -0.31 -14.47
N ASP A 630 -4.82 0.53 -13.50
CA ASP A 630 -6.19 0.98 -13.27
C ASP A 630 -6.23 2.50 -13.43
N VAL A 631 -6.64 2.97 -14.61
CA VAL A 631 -6.67 4.39 -14.96
C VAL A 631 -7.63 5.15 -14.05
N ASP A 632 -8.75 4.55 -13.64
CA ASP A 632 -9.72 5.20 -12.76
C ASP A 632 -9.11 5.44 -11.38
N HIS A 633 -8.32 4.48 -10.88
CA HIS A 633 -7.62 4.62 -9.60
C HIS A 633 -6.45 5.62 -9.68
N ILE A 634 -5.75 5.68 -10.82
CA ILE A 634 -4.72 6.71 -11.06
C ILE A 634 -5.37 8.10 -11.07
N ALA A 635 -6.48 8.26 -11.79
CA ALA A 635 -7.30 9.47 -11.82
C ALA A 635 -7.81 9.84 -10.42
N GLU A 636 -8.21 8.84 -9.63
CA GLU A 636 -8.62 8.99 -8.24
C GLU A 636 -7.50 9.58 -7.36
N LEU A 637 -6.29 9.01 -7.45
CA LEU A 637 -5.11 9.43 -6.72
C LEU A 637 -4.59 10.80 -7.15
N MET A 638 -4.74 11.14 -8.42
CA MET A 638 -4.35 12.43 -8.98
C MET A 638 -5.42 13.51 -8.83
N HIS A 639 -6.66 13.12 -8.49
CA HIS A 639 -7.84 13.98 -8.52
C HIS A 639 -8.06 14.63 -9.90
N ALA A 640 -7.80 13.87 -10.98
CA ALA A 640 -7.99 14.28 -12.37
C ALA A 640 -9.04 13.37 -13.04
N ASP A 641 -9.50 13.74 -14.24
CA ASP A 641 -10.31 12.84 -15.07
C ASP A 641 -9.43 11.80 -15.79
N ALA A 642 -10.04 10.68 -16.20
CA ALA A 642 -9.33 9.58 -16.84
C ALA A 642 -8.66 9.98 -18.16
N ASP A 643 -9.25 10.89 -18.95
CA ASP A 643 -8.71 11.29 -20.24
C ASP A 643 -7.45 12.15 -20.06
N THR A 644 -7.44 13.05 -19.08
CA THR A 644 -6.24 13.82 -18.68
C THR A 644 -5.12 12.89 -18.20
N VAL A 645 -5.45 11.88 -17.39
CA VAL A 645 -4.46 10.88 -16.93
C VAL A 645 -3.89 10.08 -18.11
N ILE A 646 -4.73 9.64 -19.04
CA ILE A 646 -4.29 8.91 -20.23
C ILE A 646 -3.36 9.79 -21.09
N ALA A 647 -3.70 11.07 -21.24
CA ALA A 647 -2.89 12.02 -21.98
C ALA A 647 -1.52 12.27 -21.31
N GLU A 648 -1.48 12.41 -19.98
CA GLU A 648 -0.23 12.60 -19.22
C GLU A 648 0.65 11.33 -19.23
N LEU A 649 0.05 10.15 -19.09
CA LEU A 649 0.79 8.88 -19.18
C LEU A 649 1.31 8.61 -20.59
N GLY A 650 0.60 9.07 -21.63
CA GLY A 650 1.02 8.94 -23.03
C GLY A 650 1.39 7.51 -23.43
N ASP A 651 2.62 7.33 -23.93
CA ASP A 651 3.17 6.04 -24.36
C ASP A 651 3.63 5.14 -23.21
N ALA A 652 3.46 5.55 -21.93
CA ALA A 652 3.76 4.70 -20.79
C ALA A 652 2.72 3.58 -20.59
N VAL A 653 1.51 3.74 -21.15
CA VAL A 653 0.42 2.76 -21.05
C VAL A 653 -0.33 2.59 -22.36
N PHE A 654 -0.66 1.34 -22.69
CA PHE A 654 -1.44 0.98 -23.87
C PHE A 654 -2.72 0.24 -23.46
N ARG A 655 -3.80 0.46 -24.22
CA ARG A 655 -5.06 -0.25 -24.04
C ARG A 655 -5.05 -1.43 -25.01
N ASP A 656 -5.22 -2.64 -24.50
CA ASP A 656 -5.25 -3.83 -25.34
C ASP A 656 -6.57 -3.89 -26.14
N PRO A 657 -6.55 -4.01 -27.48
CA PRO A 657 -7.77 -4.06 -28.29
C PRO A 657 -8.62 -5.32 -28.04
N GLU A 658 -8.02 -6.43 -27.62
CA GLU A 658 -8.74 -7.69 -27.39
C GLU A 658 -9.40 -7.72 -26.01
N THR A 659 -8.64 -7.41 -24.97
CA THR A 659 -9.13 -7.49 -23.57
C THR A 659 -9.72 -6.19 -23.06
N ARG A 660 -9.51 -5.07 -23.76
CA ARG A 660 -9.84 -3.69 -23.36
C ARG A 660 -9.17 -3.20 -22.08
N SER A 661 -8.24 -3.97 -21.52
CA SER A 661 -7.51 -3.64 -20.30
C SER A 661 -6.31 -2.74 -20.58
N TRP A 662 -5.97 -1.90 -19.61
CA TRP A 662 -4.76 -1.08 -19.66
C TRP A 662 -3.54 -1.89 -19.22
N GLN A 663 -2.44 -1.74 -19.94
CA GLN A 663 -1.16 -2.39 -19.67
C GLN A 663 -0.05 -1.36 -19.73
N THR A 664 1.01 -1.54 -18.94
CA THR A 664 2.22 -0.74 -19.08
C THR A 664 2.87 -1.00 -20.43
N ALA A 665 3.59 -0.02 -20.97
CA ALA A 665 4.27 -0.12 -22.26
C ALA A 665 5.18 -1.35 -22.34
N ASP A 666 5.95 -1.60 -21.29
CA ASP A 666 6.86 -2.73 -21.22
C ASP A 666 6.12 -4.08 -21.25
N ALA A 667 4.90 -4.17 -20.70
CA ALA A 667 4.07 -5.37 -20.78
C ALA A 667 3.43 -5.52 -22.17
N TYR A 668 2.78 -4.47 -22.68
CA TYR A 668 2.06 -4.52 -23.95
C TYR A 668 2.98 -4.73 -25.15
N LEU A 669 4.13 -4.04 -25.20
CA LEU A 669 5.11 -4.11 -26.30
C LEU A 669 6.08 -5.30 -26.18
N SER A 670 5.70 -6.33 -25.42
CA SER A 670 6.48 -7.56 -25.26
C SER A 670 5.63 -8.80 -25.50
N GLY A 671 6.28 -9.97 -25.60
CA GLY A 671 5.58 -11.21 -25.93
C GLY A 671 5.32 -11.31 -27.44
N LYS A 672 4.16 -11.87 -27.82
CA LYS A 672 3.79 -12.14 -29.22
C LYS A 672 3.41 -10.86 -30.00
N VAL A 673 4.40 -10.04 -30.34
CA VAL A 673 4.19 -8.68 -30.86
C VAL A 673 3.69 -8.63 -32.31
N ARG A 674 3.92 -9.65 -33.14
CA ARG A 674 3.31 -9.75 -34.48
C ARG A 674 1.81 -10.05 -34.38
N ASP A 675 1.41 -10.89 -33.42
CA ASP A 675 0.00 -11.21 -33.18
C ASP A 675 -0.73 -9.95 -32.67
N LYS A 676 -0.14 -9.28 -31.68
CA LYS A 676 -0.64 -8.01 -31.16
C LYS A 676 -0.73 -6.93 -32.23
N LEU A 677 0.24 -6.85 -33.14
CA LEU A 677 0.23 -5.87 -34.24
C LEU A 677 -0.96 -6.14 -35.18
N ARG A 678 -1.19 -7.41 -35.56
CA ARG A 678 -2.34 -7.78 -36.38
C ARG A 678 -3.67 -7.42 -35.71
N ALA A 679 -3.81 -7.69 -34.41
CA ALA A 679 -4.99 -7.32 -33.64
C ALA A 679 -5.17 -5.79 -33.56
N ALA A 680 -4.08 -5.06 -33.34
CA ALA A 680 -4.08 -3.60 -33.28
C ALA A 680 -4.42 -2.96 -34.64
N ASP A 681 -3.87 -3.46 -35.75
CA ASP A 681 -4.21 -2.98 -37.11
C ASP A 681 -5.70 -3.21 -37.42
N ALA A 682 -6.24 -4.37 -37.06
CA ALA A 682 -7.66 -4.68 -37.24
C ALA A 682 -8.57 -3.77 -36.38
N ALA A 683 -8.17 -3.49 -35.14
CA ALA A 683 -8.91 -2.58 -34.26
C ALA A 683 -8.81 -1.11 -34.71
N ALA A 684 -7.63 -0.66 -35.17
CA ALA A 684 -7.40 0.69 -35.66
C ALA A 684 -8.23 1.03 -36.90
N ALA A 685 -8.58 0.02 -37.71
CA ALA A 685 -9.49 0.19 -38.84
C ALA A 685 -10.93 0.55 -38.42
N LEU A 686 -11.34 0.25 -37.18
CA LEU A 686 -12.66 0.52 -36.62
C LEU A 686 -12.65 1.70 -35.64
N ASP A 687 -11.57 1.86 -34.86
CA ASP A 687 -11.40 2.88 -33.83
C ASP A 687 -9.98 3.50 -33.92
N PRO A 688 -9.86 4.75 -34.38
CA PRO A 688 -8.57 5.44 -34.54
C PRO A 688 -7.73 5.57 -33.26
N VAL A 689 -8.32 5.39 -32.07
CA VAL A 689 -7.57 5.42 -30.79
C VAL A 689 -6.45 4.37 -30.74
N PHE A 690 -6.60 3.26 -31.47
CA PHE A 690 -5.58 2.19 -31.53
C PHE A 690 -4.43 2.45 -32.53
N GLU A 691 -4.44 3.55 -33.29
CA GLU A 691 -3.31 3.90 -34.18
C GLU A 691 -1.99 4.06 -33.41
N ARG A 692 -2.06 4.53 -32.17
CA ARG A 692 -0.89 4.64 -31.28
C ARG A 692 -0.29 3.26 -30.96
N ASN A 693 -1.14 2.25 -30.75
CA ASN A 693 -0.70 0.87 -30.50
C ASN A 693 0.01 0.30 -31.72
N VAL A 694 -0.55 0.54 -32.92
CA VAL A 694 0.04 0.10 -34.20
C VAL A 694 1.43 0.69 -34.38
N ARG A 695 1.57 2.01 -34.17
CA ARG A 695 2.87 2.69 -34.29
C ARG A 695 3.91 2.07 -33.35
N ALA A 696 3.57 1.95 -32.07
CA ALA A 696 4.49 1.41 -31.07
C ALA A 696 4.83 -0.07 -31.30
N LEU A 697 3.87 -0.89 -31.75
CA LEU A 697 4.10 -2.30 -32.05
C LEU A 697 4.97 -2.51 -33.29
N ARG A 698 4.90 -1.64 -34.30
CA ARG A 698 5.80 -1.69 -35.47
C ARG A 698 7.26 -1.48 -35.09
N ASP A 699 7.53 -0.60 -34.13
CA ASP A 699 8.90 -0.28 -33.69
C ASP A 699 9.57 -1.40 -32.87
N VAL A 700 8.79 -2.31 -32.30
CA VAL A 700 9.31 -3.40 -31.45
C VAL A 700 9.33 -4.77 -32.14
N GLN A 701 9.06 -4.82 -33.45
CA GLN A 701 9.08 -6.09 -34.18
C GLN A 701 10.48 -6.72 -34.18
N PRO A 702 10.60 -8.03 -33.88
CA PRO A 702 11.86 -8.74 -34.04
C PRO A 702 12.33 -8.68 -35.49
N ALA A 703 13.63 -8.46 -35.69
CA ALA A 703 14.24 -8.52 -37.01
C ALA A 703 14.02 -9.92 -37.62
N ASP A 704 13.61 -9.98 -38.88
CA ASP A 704 13.38 -11.23 -39.59
C ASP A 704 14.67 -12.09 -39.60
N LEU A 705 14.52 -13.37 -39.25
CA LEU A 705 15.57 -14.37 -39.41
C LEU A 705 15.76 -14.66 -40.89
N ASN A 706 17.01 -14.75 -41.32
CA ASN A 706 17.34 -15.12 -42.69
C ASN A 706 17.11 -16.62 -42.90
N PRO A 707 16.92 -17.10 -44.14
CA PRO A 707 16.83 -18.53 -44.44
C PRO A 707 17.98 -19.37 -43.85
N SER A 708 19.19 -18.81 -43.80
CA SER A 708 20.37 -19.45 -43.19
C SER A 708 20.26 -19.68 -41.69
N ASP A 709 19.44 -18.88 -41.00
CA ASP A 709 19.21 -18.95 -39.56
C ASP A 709 18.03 -19.88 -39.21
N ILE A 710 17.35 -20.45 -40.22
CA ILE A 710 16.16 -21.29 -40.07
C ILE A 710 16.50 -22.75 -40.38
N THR A 711 16.30 -23.63 -39.39
CA THR A 711 16.50 -25.08 -39.59
C THR A 711 15.20 -25.75 -40.05
N ALA A 712 15.08 -26.04 -41.35
CA ALA A 712 13.96 -26.80 -41.92
C ALA A 712 14.25 -28.32 -41.89
N ARG A 713 13.51 -29.09 -41.08
CA ARG A 713 13.64 -30.55 -40.98
C ARG A 713 12.37 -31.23 -41.50
N LEU A 714 12.49 -32.40 -42.13
CA LEU A 714 11.33 -33.25 -42.42
C LEU A 714 10.59 -33.56 -41.12
N GLY A 715 9.26 -33.36 -41.14
CA GLY A 715 8.39 -33.53 -39.98
C GLY A 715 8.18 -32.25 -39.17
N ALA A 716 8.87 -31.15 -39.50
CA ALA A 716 8.60 -29.87 -38.86
C ALA A 716 7.16 -29.40 -39.19
N PRO A 717 6.31 -29.16 -38.17
CA PRO A 717 4.87 -28.96 -38.36
C PRO A 717 4.50 -27.68 -39.10
N TRP A 718 5.45 -26.76 -39.27
CA TRP A 718 5.26 -25.50 -39.98
C TRP A 718 5.48 -25.60 -41.48
N ILE A 719 6.15 -26.65 -41.96
CA ILE A 719 6.39 -26.87 -43.39
C ILE A 719 5.09 -27.39 -44.02
N PRO A 720 4.56 -26.76 -45.08
CA PRO A 720 3.38 -27.25 -45.78
C PRO A 720 3.56 -28.65 -46.37
N ALA A 721 2.50 -29.47 -46.31
CA ALA A 721 2.53 -30.80 -46.91
C ALA A 721 2.76 -30.79 -48.43
N ALA A 722 2.35 -29.71 -49.11
CA ALA A 722 2.57 -29.51 -50.54
C ALA A 722 4.07 -29.50 -50.88
N ASP A 723 4.90 -28.80 -50.11
CA ASP A 723 6.34 -28.75 -50.35
C ASP A 723 7.02 -30.12 -50.21
N ILE A 724 6.50 -30.98 -49.33
CA ILE A 724 7.01 -32.34 -49.19
C ILE A 724 6.57 -33.21 -50.38
N VAL A 725 5.37 -32.99 -50.92
CA VAL A 725 4.91 -33.66 -52.15
C VAL A 725 5.78 -33.24 -53.34
N ASP A 726 6.08 -31.95 -53.47
CA ASP A 726 6.93 -31.40 -54.54
C ASP A 726 8.36 -31.94 -54.44
N PHE A 727 8.93 -32.02 -53.24
CA PHE A 727 10.25 -32.64 -53.01
C PHE A 727 10.31 -34.07 -53.54
N VAL A 728 9.28 -34.88 -53.25
CA VAL A 728 9.22 -36.27 -53.71
C VAL A 728 8.97 -36.36 -55.22
N GLY A 729 8.17 -35.46 -55.76
CA GLY A 729 7.95 -35.33 -57.20
C GLY A 729 9.25 -35.04 -57.95
N GLU A 730 10.02 -34.05 -57.50
CA GLU A 730 11.26 -33.62 -58.15
C GLU A 730 12.43 -34.59 -57.92
N MET A 731 12.65 -35.05 -56.69
CA MET A 731 13.84 -35.84 -56.34
C MET A 731 13.66 -37.34 -56.58
N MET A 732 12.43 -37.85 -56.51
CA MET A 732 12.13 -39.28 -56.62
C MET A 732 11.24 -39.63 -57.81
N GLY A 733 10.76 -38.64 -58.58
CA GLY A 733 9.94 -38.85 -59.78
C GLY A 733 8.58 -39.47 -59.51
N ALA A 734 8.03 -39.31 -58.30
CA ALA A 734 6.80 -39.97 -57.87
C ALA A 734 5.77 -38.98 -57.33
N GLN A 735 4.53 -39.10 -57.81
CA GLN A 735 3.39 -38.36 -57.27
C GLN A 735 2.86 -39.07 -56.04
N ILE A 736 2.91 -38.43 -54.86
CA ILE A 736 2.48 -39.01 -53.57
C ILE A 736 1.37 -38.17 -52.94
N LYS A 737 0.76 -38.69 -51.87
CA LYS A 737 -0.20 -37.92 -51.06
C LYS A 737 0.23 -37.92 -49.59
N ILE A 738 0.29 -36.74 -49.00
CA ILE A 738 0.64 -36.53 -47.59
C ILE A 738 -0.53 -35.83 -46.90
N ARG A 739 -0.87 -36.30 -45.71
CA ARG A 739 -1.81 -35.63 -44.80
C ARG A 739 -1.09 -35.32 -43.48
N HIS A 740 -1.17 -34.07 -43.05
CA HIS A 740 -0.67 -33.62 -41.75
C HIS A 740 -1.87 -33.37 -40.83
N MET A 741 -1.83 -33.91 -39.62
CA MET A 741 -2.81 -33.64 -38.55
C MET A 741 -2.10 -32.84 -37.45
N PRO A 742 -2.20 -31.50 -37.45
CA PRO A 742 -1.45 -30.63 -36.55
C PRO A 742 -1.71 -30.92 -35.07
N GLU A 743 -2.94 -31.28 -34.69
CA GLU A 743 -3.34 -31.52 -33.30
C GLU A 743 -2.66 -32.75 -32.69
N LEU A 744 -2.29 -33.73 -33.53
CA LEU A 744 -1.61 -34.97 -33.14
C LEU A 744 -0.12 -34.96 -33.49
N ALA A 745 0.38 -33.86 -34.06
CA ALA A 745 1.72 -33.74 -34.64
C ALA A 745 2.10 -34.96 -35.50
N SER A 746 1.14 -35.49 -36.27
CA SER A 746 1.28 -36.76 -36.98
C SER A 746 1.11 -36.61 -38.49
N TRP A 747 1.89 -37.38 -39.24
CA TRP A 747 1.94 -37.35 -40.69
C TRP A 747 1.57 -38.71 -41.26
N THR A 748 0.60 -38.72 -42.17
CA THR A 748 0.22 -39.92 -42.94
C THR A 748 0.76 -39.80 -44.35
N VAL A 749 1.51 -40.80 -44.79
CA VAL A 749 2.15 -40.85 -46.11
C VAL A 749 1.53 -41.97 -46.94
N GLU A 750 0.93 -41.63 -48.08
CA GLU A 750 0.43 -42.57 -49.08
C GLU A 750 1.40 -42.57 -50.29
N ALA A 751 2.39 -43.47 -50.25
CA ALA A 751 3.48 -43.53 -51.23
C ALA A 751 3.85 -44.96 -51.67
N ARG A 752 2.86 -45.87 -51.75
CA ARG A 752 3.07 -47.29 -52.10
C ARG A 752 3.77 -47.51 -53.45
N GLN A 753 3.55 -46.61 -54.39
CA GLN A 753 4.17 -46.56 -55.72
C GLN A 753 5.71 -46.51 -55.67
N LEU A 754 6.31 -45.95 -54.61
CA LEU A 754 7.76 -45.99 -54.41
C LEU A 754 8.29 -47.38 -54.05
N GLY A 755 7.42 -48.30 -53.62
CA GLY A 755 7.78 -49.71 -53.42
C GLY A 755 7.93 -50.50 -54.72
N TYR A 756 7.50 -49.93 -55.86
CA TYR A 756 7.58 -50.58 -57.18
C TYR A 756 8.53 -49.85 -58.14
N SER A 757 9.27 -48.83 -57.66
CA SER A 757 10.22 -48.07 -58.48
C SER A 757 11.66 -48.35 -58.04
N ALA A 758 12.57 -48.46 -59.01
CA ALA A 758 14.00 -48.67 -58.73
C ALA A 758 14.59 -47.52 -57.89
N ALA A 759 14.13 -46.29 -58.14
CA ALA A 759 14.49 -45.13 -57.32
C ALA A 759 14.06 -45.30 -55.86
N GLY A 760 12.87 -45.85 -55.60
CA GLY A 760 12.32 -46.01 -54.26
C GLY A 760 12.84 -47.22 -53.49
N THR A 761 13.30 -48.29 -54.17
CA THR A 761 13.82 -49.51 -53.50
C THR A 761 15.34 -49.62 -53.48
N SER A 762 16.07 -48.79 -54.23
CA SER A 762 17.54 -48.83 -54.28
C SER A 762 18.21 -47.48 -54.05
N GLU A 763 17.76 -46.43 -54.74
CA GLU A 763 18.43 -45.12 -54.66
C GLU A 763 18.10 -44.38 -53.35
N TRP A 764 16.82 -44.32 -53.01
CA TRP A 764 16.24 -43.61 -51.87
C TRP A 764 15.68 -44.53 -50.78
N GLY A 765 15.70 -45.85 -51.00
CA GLY A 765 15.27 -46.83 -50.01
C GLY A 765 16.05 -48.14 -50.14
N THR A 766 15.53 -49.18 -49.52
CA THR A 766 16.03 -50.56 -49.64
C THR A 766 14.89 -51.49 -50.04
N ASP A 767 15.20 -52.69 -50.52
CA ASP A 767 14.19 -53.70 -50.90
C ASP A 767 13.25 -54.05 -49.73
N ARG A 768 13.74 -53.95 -48.48
CA ARG A 768 13.00 -54.30 -47.27
C ARG A 768 12.36 -53.11 -46.55
N ARG A 769 12.69 -51.88 -46.96
CA ARG A 769 12.14 -50.63 -46.42
C ARG A 769 12.22 -49.56 -47.50
N HIS A 770 11.17 -49.45 -48.32
CA HIS A 770 11.19 -48.58 -49.49
C HIS A 770 11.12 -47.09 -49.10
N ALA A 771 11.46 -46.19 -50.02
CA ALA A 771 11.57 -44.75 -49.78
C ALA A 771 10.31 -44.13 -49.14
N GLY A 772 9.11 -44.55 -49.56
CA GLY A 772 7.85 -44.11 -48.94
C GLY A 772 7.71 -44.43 -47.43
N GLU A 773 8.21 -45.59 -46.98
CA GLU A 773 8.24 -45.95 -45.55
C GLU A 773 9.29 -45.14 -44.79
N LEU A 774 10.46 -44.92 -45.40
CA LEU A 774 11.50 -44.08 -44.83
C LEU A 774 11.08 -42.60 -44.75
N LEU A 775 10.29 -42.11 -45.69
CA LEU A 775 9.70 -40.78 -45.63
C LEU A 775 8.68 -40.68 -44.49
N ALA A 776 7.85 -41.70 -44.29
CA ALA A 776 6.94 -41.77 -43.15
C ALA A 776 7.71 -41.82 -41.82
N ASP A 777 8.84 -42.53 -41.77
CA ASP A 777 9.74 -42.55 -40.62
C ASP A 777 10.36 -41.15 -40.38
N ALA A 778 10.81 -40.47 -41.43
CA ALA A 778 11.37 -39.11 -41.34
C ALA A 778 10.36 -38.10 -40.78
N LEU A 779 9.14 -38.09 -41.33
CA LEU A 779 8.10 -37.13 -40.95
C LEU A 779 7.57 -37.35 -39.53
N ASN A 780 7.62 -38.57 -39.01
CA ASN A 780 7.18 -38.91 -37.66
C ASN A 780 8.33 -39.15 -36.68
N SER A 781 9.55 -38.70 -37.01
CA SER A 781 10.76 -38.85 -36.18
C SER A 781 11.04 -40.29 -35.72
N ARG A 782 10.70 -41.29 -36.54
CA ARG A 782 10.96 -42.71 -36.27
C ARG A 782 12.30 -43.12 -36.87
N VAL A 783 12.95 -44.08 -36.22
CA VAL A 783 14.16 -44.73 -36.74
C VAL A 783 13.76 -46.07 -37.35
N PRO A 784 14.12 -46.38 -38.60
CA PRO A 784 13.77 -47.64 -39.23
C PRO A 784 14.43 -48.80 -38.48
N GLN A 785 13.66 -49.87 -38.27
CA GLN A 785 14.12 -51.12 -37.66
C GLN A 785 13.55 -52.28 -38.49
N ILE A 786 14.43 -53.13 -39.01
CA ILE A 786 14.07 -54.28 -39.84
C ILE A 786 14.35 -55.55 -39.05
N PHE A 787 13.36 -56.43 -38.98
CA PHE A 787 13.44 -57.67 -38.20
C PHE A 787 13.30 -58.89 -39.11
N ASP A 788 14.13 -59.90 -38.86
CA ASP A 788 14.00 -61.24 -39.40
C ASP A 788 13.20 -62.11 -38.45
N THR A 789 12.38 -63.00 -39.00
CA THR A 789 11.65 -63.98 -38.20
C THR A 789 12.42 -65.28 -38.23
N VAL A 790 12.96 -65.68 -37.08
CA VAL A 790 13.67 -66.95 -36.90
C VAL A 790 12.76 -67.90 -36.13
N ARG A 791 12.53 -69.10 -36.66
CA ARG A 791 11.77 -70.15 -35.98
C ARG A 791 12.66 -70.95 -35.04
N GLU A 792 12.36 -70.89 -33.74
CA GLU A 792 12.92 -71.76 -32.71
C GLU A 792 11.80 -72.73 -32.25
N GLY A 793 11.79 -73.94 -32.83
CA GLY A 793 10.74 -74.93 -32.55
C GLY A 793 9.35 -74.48 -33.01
N ASP A 794 8.36 -74.56 -32.10
CA ASP A 794 6.98 -74.07 -32.31
C ASP A 794 6.81 -72.56 -32.09
N SER A 795 7.90 -71.81 -31.82
CA SER A 795 7.85 -70.37 -31.53
C SER A 795 8.60 -69.53 -32.58
N GLU A 796 7.98 -68.42 -33.00
CA GLU A 796 8.57 -67.43 -33.92
C GLU A 796 9.17 -66.26 -33.13
N LYS A 797 10.46 -65.99 -33.32
CA LYS A 797 11.18 -64.89 -32.66
C LYS A 797 11.65 -63.88 -33.69
N ARG A 798 11.36 -62.60 -33.44
CA ARG A 798 11.82 -61.47 -34.27
C ARG A 798 13.21 -61.03 -33.82
N VAL A 799 14.20 -61.12 -34.70
CA VAL A 799 15.59 -60.70 -34.47
C VAL A 799 15.90 -59.48 -35.35
N LEU A 800 16.51 -58.44 -34.79
CA LEU A 800 16.86 -57.25 -35.54
C LEU A 800 17.93 -57.57 -36.60
N ASN A 801 17.64 -57.29 -37.87
CA ASN A 801 18.61 -57.38 -38.95
C ASN A 801 19.46 -56.10 -38.96
N VAL A 802 20.66 -56.19 -38.40
CA VAL A 802 21.56 -55.03 -38.23
C VAL A 802 21.99 -54.45 -39.58
N VAL A 803 22.28 -55.30 -40.57
CA VAL A 803 22.77 -54.87 -41.89
C VAL A 803 21.71 -54.07 -42.63
N ASP A 804 20.50 -54.63 -42.77
CA ASP A 804 19.40 -53.96 -43.48
C ASP A 804 18.93 -52.72 -42.71
N THR A 805 18.97 -52.75 -41.38
CA THR A 805 18.62 -51.61 -40.53
C THR A 805 19.62 -50.46 -40.70
N GLU A 806 20.93 -50.72 -40.74
CA GLU A 806 21.93 -49.66 -40.99
C GLU A 806 21.82 -49.11 -42.41
N ALA A 807 21.61 -49.97 -43.43
CA ALA A 807 21.36 -49.51 -44.81
C ALA A 807 20.12 -48.60 -44.90
N ALA A 808 19.03 -48.96 -44.21
CA ALA A 808 17.82 -48.13 -44.14
C ALA A 808 18.06 -46.79 -43.42
N LYS A 809 18.88 -46.75 -42.35
CA LYS A 809 19.28 -45.51 -41.67
C LYS A 809 20.13 -44.61 -42.56
N GLU A 810 21.03 -45.17 -43.35
CA GLU A 810 21.85 -44.42 -44.30
C GLU A 810 20.96 -43.75 -45.37
N LYS A 811 20.01 -44.50 -45.94
CA LYS A 811 19.02 -43.96 -46.90
C LYS A 811 18.13 -42.88 -46.27
N LEU A 812 17.65 -43.09 -45.04
CA LEU A 812 16.91 -42.07 -44.30
C LEU A 812 17.73 -40.78 -44.12
N THR A 813 19.01 -40.91 -43.79
CA THR A 813 19.92 -39.77 -43.65
C THR A 813 20.10 -39.05 -44.99
N LYS A 814 20.27 -39.80 -46.08
CA LYS A 814 20.32 -39.24 -47.44
C LYS A 814 19.05 -38.44 -47.78
N ILE A 815 17.86 -38.97 -47.49
CA ILE A 815 16.58 -38.26 -47.70
C ILE A 815 16.55 -36.95 -46.91
N LYS A 816 16.91 -36.99 -45.61
CA LYS A 816 16.92 -35.79 -44.75
C LYS A 816 17.86 -34.71 -45.25
N THR A 817 19.09 -35.09 -45.63
CA THR A 817 20.09 -34.14 -46.14
C THR A 817 19.67 -33.55 -47.48
N ALA A 818 19.13 -34.37 -48.39
CA ALA A 818 18.63 -33.89 -49.67
C ALA A 818 17.48 -32.89 -49.50
N PHE A 819 16.55 -33.18 -48.60
CA PHE A 819 15.44 -32.26 -48.29
C PHE A 819 15.95 -30.93 -47.72
N GLN A 820 16.91 -30.96 -46.79
CA GLN A 820 17.48 -29.74 -46.20
C GLN A 820 18.16 -28.83 -47.23
N ALA A 821 18.79 -29.40 -48.25
CA ALA A 821 19.36 -28.63 -49.35
C ALA A 821 18.28 -28.13 -50.32
N TRP A 822 17.33 -28.99 -50.67
CA TRP A 822 16.29 -28.71 -51.66
C TRP A 822 15.28 -27.64 -51.21
N ILE A 823 14.92 -27.63 -49.92
CA ILE A 823 13.88 -26.73 -49.41
C ILE A 823 14.25 -25.25 -49.61
N TRP A 824 15.55 -24.94 -49.62
CA TRP A 824 16.11 -23.59 -49.78
C TRP A 824 16.71 -23.31 -51.16
N SER A 825 16.57 -24.23 -52.13
CA SER A 825 17.21 -24.09 -53.45
C SER A 825 16.45 -23.16 -54.40
N ASP A 826 15.15 -22.99 -54.18
CA ASP A 826 14.27 -22.16 -54.99
C ASP A 826 14.01 -20.82 -54.29
N PRO A 827 14.23 -19.67 -54.95
CA PRO A 827 14.06 -18.35 -54.33
C PRO A 827 12.64 -18.09 -53.83
N ASP A 828 11.61 -18.39 -54.64
CA ASP A 828 10.22 -18.10 -54.30
C ASP A 828 9.75 -18.93 -53.10
N ARG A 829 10.10 -20.22 -53.07
CA ARG A 829 9.85 -21.11 -51.94
C ARG A 829 10.59 -20.66 -50.69
N THR A 830 11.84 -20.24 -50.84
CA THR A 830 12.69 -19.77 -49.74
C THR A 830 12.08 -18.54 -49.06
N ASP A 831 11.72 -17.53 -49.84
CA ASP A 831 11.14 -16.28 -49.32
C ASP A 831 9.80 -16.54 -48.62
N ARG A 832 8.94 -17.37 -49.22
CA ARG A 832 7.65 -17.75 -48.64
C ARG A 832 7.82 -18.48 -47.30
N LEU A 833 8.68 -19.51 -47.25
CA LEU A 833 8.90 -20.31 -46.04
C LEU A 833 9.59 -19.52 -44.93
N ALA A 834 10.55 -18.65 -45.28
CA ALA A 834 11.18 -17.75 -44.32
C ALA A 834 10.16 -16.78 -43.72
N ARG A 835 9.24 -16.24 -44.54
CA ARG A 835 8.15 -15.38 -44.05
C ARG A 835 7.21 -16.12 -43.11
N ASP A 836 6.74 -17.30 -43.51
CA ASP A 836 5.86 -18.14 -42.68
C ASP A 836 6.50 -18.50 -41.34
N TYR A 837 7.81 -18.80 -41.34
CA TYR A 837 8.56 -19.09 -40.12
C TYR A 837 8.65 -17.86 -39.22
N ASN A 838 9.00 -16.70 -39.78
CA ASN A 838 9.13 -15.47 -39.01
C ASN A 838 7.80 -15.04 -38.40
N ASP A 839 6.70 -15.14 -39.14
CA ASP A 839 5.37 -14.77 -38.65
C ASP A 839 4.86 -15.69 -37.54
N ARG A 840 5.20 -16.98 -37.58
CA ARG A 840 4.75 -17.96 -36.57
C ARG A 840 5.67 -18.04 -35.36
N PHE A 841 7.00 -18.00 -35.55
CA PHE A 841 7.97 -18.31 -34.51
C PHE A 841 8.84 -17.12 -34.10
N ASN A 842 9.18 -16.20 -35.02
CA ASN A 842 9.93 -14.98 -34.70
C ASN A 842 9.01 -13.84 -34.24
N ASN A 843 8.20 -14.15 -33.23
CA ASN A 843 7.10 -13.31 -32.77
C ASN A 843 7.33 -12.76 -31.35
N ILE A 844 8.40 -13.18 -30.66
CA ILE A 844 8.62 -12.83 -29.26
C ILE A 844 9.55 -11.63 -29.11
N ALA A 845 9.02 -10.50 -28.64
CA ALA A 845 9.83 -9.38 -28.16
C ALA A 845 10.11 -9.50 -26.65
N PRO A 846 11.35 -9.29 -26.19
CA PRO A 846 11.67 -9.24 -24.76
C PRO A 846 11.11 -7.97 -24.11
N ARG A 847 10.71 -8.08 -22.84
CA ARG A 847 10.20 -6.96 -22.05
C ARG A 847 11.32 -5.94 -21.78
N LYS A 848 11.07 -4.66 -22.08
CA LYS A 848 12.02 -3.54 -21.90
C LYS A 848 11.43 -2.51 -20.93
N PHE A 849 12.07 -2.33 -19.78
CA PHE A 849 11.67 -1.34 -18.77
C PHE A 849 12.30 0.03 -19.07
N ASN A 850 11.59 1.12 -18.75
CA ASN A 850 12.09 2.50 -18.86
C ASN A 850 11.91 3.22 -17.51
N GLY A 851 13.00 3.78 -16.96
CA GLY A 851 12.98 4.53 -15.70
C GLY A 851 13.37 6.00 -15.85
N ASP A 852 13.38 6.56 -17.08
CA ASP A 852 13.90 7.91 -17.33
C ASP A 852 13.08 9.01 -16.65
N HIS A 853 11.81 8.73 -16.36
CA HIS A 853 10.90 9.62 -15.63
C HIS A 853 11.22 9.74 -14.12
N LEU A 854 12.09 8.89 -13.57
CA LEU A 854 12.45 8.90 -12.15
C LEU A 854 13.29 10.13 -11.80
N GLN A 855 12.80 10.90 -10.81
CA GLN A 855 13.42 12.13 -10.30
C GLN A 855 14.35 11.88 -9.09
N LEU A 856 14.09 10.82 -8.29
CA LEU A 856 14.93 10.39 -7.16
C LEU A 856 15.31 11.51 -6.17
N PRO A 857 14.33 12.19 -5.55
CA PRO A 857 14.60 13.28 -4.63
C PRO A 857 15.37 12.81 -3.38
N GLY A 858 16.26 13.66 -2.88
CA GLY A 858 17.15 13.34 -1.76
C GLY A 858 18.43 12.61 -2.16
N ALA A 859 18.55 12.17 -3.42
CA ALA A 859 19.81 11.68 -3.96
C ALA A 859 20.80 12.85 -4.11
N SER A 860 22.05 12.61 -3.74
CA SER A 860 23.13 13.57 -3.88
C SER A 860 23.39 13.90 -5.36
N GLY A 861 23.31 15.19 -5.69
CA GLY A 861 23.61 15.69 -7.05
C GLY A 861 25.06 15.47 -7.50
N ALA A 862 25.94 15.00 -6.61
CA ALA A 862 27.30 14.58 -6.95
C ALA A 862 27.33 13.29 -7.79
N PHE A 863 26.25 12.52 -7.82
CA PHE A 863 26.14 11.26 -8.56
C PHE A 863 25.05 11.36 -9.63
N SER A 864 25.38 11.03 -10.87
CA SER A 864 24.40 10.85 -11.95
C SER A 864 24.25 9.37 -12.25
N LEU A 865 23.07 8.81 -11.99
CA LEU A 865 22.79 7.41 -12.29
C LEU A 865 22.69 7.17 -13.80
N TYR A 866 23.26 6.05 -14.26
CA TYR A 866 23.19 5.63 -15.65
C TYR A 866 21.78 5.14 -16.01
N GLY A 867 21.42 5.21 -17.30
CA GLY A 867 20.11 4.76 -17.78
C GLY A 867 19.79 3.31 -17.42
N HIS A 868 20.76 2.39 -17.39
CA HIS A 868 20.49 1.00 -16.96
C HIS A 868 20.16 0.88 -15.47
N GLN A 869 20.70 1.75 -14.62
CA GLN A 869 20.36 1.81 -13.20
C GLN A 869 18.93 2.32 -13.02
N LYS A 870 18.55 3.40 -13.72
CA LYS A 870 17.16 3.90 -13.74
C LYS A 870 16.16 2.83 -14.20
N ARG A 871 16.49 2.09 -15.27
CA ARG A 871 15.67 0.94 -15.70
C ARG A 871 15.57 -0.15 -14.63
N GLY A 872 16.66 -0.45 -13.94
CA GLY A 872 16.68 -1.40 -12.82
C GLY A 872 15.79 -0.96 -11.66
N ILE A 873 15.85 0.32 -11.29
CA ILE A 873 15.01 0.93 -10.24
C ILE A 873 13.53 0.81 -10.62
N TRP A 874 13.16 1.25 -11.83
CA TRP A 874 11.77 1.16 -12.28
C TRP A 874 11.26 -0.27 -12.36
N ARG A 875 12.10 -1.22 -12.77
CA ARG A 875 11.75 -2.64 -12.79
C ARG A 875 11.42 -3.16 -11.39
N ILE A 876 12.22 -2.79 -10.38
CA ILE A 876 11.95 -3.14 -8.98
C ILE A 876 10.61 -2.56 -8.52
N ILE A 877 10.36 -1.28 -8.80
CA ILE A 877 9.13 -0.58 -8.39
C ILE A 877 7.88 -1.19 -9.08
N SER A 878 7.93 -1.40 -10.39
CA SER A 878 6.77 -1.79 -11.20
C SER A 878 6.47 -3.29 -11.19
N ALA A 879 7.48 -4.15 -11.03
CA ALA A 879 7.31 -5.60 -11.06
C ALA A 879 7.46 -6.25 -9.68
N GLY A 880 7.91 -5.52 -8.66
CA GLY A 880 8.21 -6.06 -7.34
C GLY A 880 9.38 -7.05 -7.41
N SER A 881 9.08 -8.35 -7.22
CA SER A 881 10.08 -9.43 -7.20
C SER A 881 10.92 -9.46 -8.49
N THR A 882 12.16 -8.97 -8.40
CA THR A 882 13.00 -8.70 -9.56
C THR A 882 14.39 -9.31 -9.43
N TYR A 883 14.85 -9.95 -10.51
CA TYR A 883 16.25 -10.36 -10.67
C TYR A 883 17.02 -9.39 -11.58
N LEU A 884 18.06 -8.76 -11.05
CA LEU A 884 18.97 -7.86 -11.79
C LEU A 884 20.35 -8.50 -11.98
N ALA A 885 20.58 -9.10 -13.15
CA ALA A 885 21.86 -9.73 -13.53
C ALA A 885 22.92 -8.70 -13.98
N HIS A 886 23.18 -7.67 -13.17
CA HIS A 886 24.17 -6.65 -13.49
C HIS A 886 25.59 -7.14 -13.20
N ALA A 887 26.52 -6.87 -14.12
CA ALA A 887 27.94 -7.17 -13.95
C ALA A 887 28.54 -6.47 -12.71
N VAL A 888 29.71 -6.94 -12.26
CA VAL A 888 30.48 -6.28 -11.19
C VAL A 888 30.85 -4.86 -11.65
N GLY A 889 30.70 -3.86 -10.78
CA GLY A 889 30.98 -2.46 -11.10
C GLY A 889 29.85 -1.71 -11.83
N ALA A 890 28.76 -2.37 -12.24
CA ALA A 890 27.63 -1.71 -12.92
C ALA A 890 26.74 -0.83 -12.00
N GLY A 891 27.14 -0.60 -10.74
CA GLY A 891 26.44 0.23 -9.77
C GLY A 891 25.19 -0.43 -9.15
N LYS A 892 25.30 -1.71 -8.76
CA LYS A 892 24.21 -2.50 -8.15
C LYS A 892 23.73 -1.90 -6.82
N THR A 893 24.62 -1.61 -5.89
CA THR A 893 24.28 -1.00 -4.59
C THR A 893 23.51 0.31 -4.76
N MET A 894 24.00 1.22 -5.61
CA MET A 894 23.36 2.51 -5.88
C MET A 894 21.95 2.34 -6.49
N THR A 895 21.78 1.33 -7.35
CA THR A 895 20.48 0.97 -7.92
C THR A 895 19.52 0.51 -6.81
N MET A 896 19.98 -0.34 -5.88
CA MET A 896 19.17 -0.83 -4.76
C MET A 896 18.83 0.29 -3.76
N ALA A 897 19.80 1.14 -3.41
CA ALA A 897 19.59 2.26 -2.50
C ALA A 897 18.54 3.24 -3.05
N ALA A 898 18.67 3.64 -4.32
CA ALA A 898 17.69 4.49 -4.98
C ALA A 898 16.30 3.83 -5.07
N ALA A 899 16.22 2.53 -5.38
CA ALA A 899 14.95 1.82 -5.41
C ALA A 899 14.28 1.75 -4.03
N ILE A 900 15.04 1.55 -2.95
CA ILE A 900 14.52 1.54 -1.58
C ILE A 900 13.95 2.92 -1.22
N MET A 901 14.73 3.98 -1.44
CA MET A 901 14.31 5.34 -1.10
C MET A 901 13.10 5.79 -1.91
N GLU A 902 13.05 5.43 -3.20
CA GLU A 902 11.93 5.79 -4.07
C GLU A 902 10.66 5.00 -3.72
N GLN A 903 10.75 3.70 -3.43
CA GLN A 903 9.61 2.94 -2.90
C GLN A 903 9.10 3.51 -1.57
N LYS A 904 10.01 3.99 -0.72
CA LYS A 904 9.63 4.62 0.55
C LYS A 904 8.95 5.97 0.36
N ARG A 905 9.44 6.82 -0.56
CA ARG A 905 8.80 8.09 -0.95
C ARG A 905 7.40 7.86 -1.51
N LEU A 906 7.25 6.84 -2.35
CA LEU A 906 5.98 6.44 -2.95
C LEU A 906 5.07 5.67 -1.97
N GLY A 907 5.47 5.50 -0.70
CA GLY A 907 4.66 4.80 0.30
C GLY A 907 4.49 3.29 0.05
N LEU A 908 5.23 2.72 -0.90
CA LEU A 908 5.14 1.29 -1.26
C LEU A 908 5.74 0.40 -0.18
N ILE A 909 6.74 0.92 0.54
CA ILE A 909 7.40 0.24 1.65
C ILE A 909 7.59 1.21 2.83
N ALA A 910 7.47 0.69 4.06
CA ALA A 910 7.73 1.46 5.27
C ALA A 910 9.18 1.31 5.78
N LYS A 911 9.76 0.12 5.61
CA LYS A 911 11.09 -0.27 6.08
C LYS A 911 11.69 -1.30 5.11
N ALA A 912 12.96 -1.12 4.74
CA ALA A 912 13.65 -2.04 3.83
C ALA A 912 14.75 -2.82 4.55
N MET A 913 14.98 -4.06 4.11
CA MET A 913 16.15 -4.84 4.50
C MET A 913 17.01 -5.16 3.27
N LEU A 914 18.27 -4.73 3.30
CA LEU A 914 19.26 -4.98 2.25
C LEU A 914 20.22 -6.09 2.73
N VAL A 915 20.15 -7.26 2.10
CA VAL A 915 20.95 -8.43 2.45
C VAL A 915 22.15 -8.53 1.52
N VAL A 916 23.36 -8.45 2.08
CA VAL A 916 24.61 -8.37 1.32
C VAL A 916 25.59 -9.49 1.73
N PRO A 917 26.52 -9.89 0.85
CA PRO A 917 27.66 -10.71 1.24
C PRO A 917 28.47 -10.02 2.35
N GLY A 918 29.07 -10.81 3.26
CA GLY A 918 29.78 -10.25 4.43
C GLY A 918 30.86 -9.22 4.09
N HIS A 919 31.63 -9.47 3.03
CA HIS A 919 32.70 -8.56 2.58
C HIS A 919 32.17 -7.25 1.94
N CYS A 920 30.90 -7.20 1.54
CA CYS A 920 30.26 -6.04 0.93
C CYS A 920 29.57 -5.12 1.94
N LEU A 921 29.46 -5.51 3.22
CA LEU A 921 28.65 -4.80 4.21
C LEU A 921 29.03 -3.32 4.38
N ALA A 922 30.32 -3.06 4.63
CA ALA A 922 30.83 -1.69 4.81
C ALA A 922 30.74 -0.88 3.51
N GLN A 923 31.02 -1.51 2.37
CA GLN A 923 30.90 -0.87 1.06
C GLN A 923 29.46 -0.47 0.78
N ALA A 924 28.50 -1.35 1.04
CA ALA A 924 27.08 -1.11 0.79
C ALA A 924 26.55 0.05 1.65
N ALA A 925 26.89 0.08 2.94
CA ALA A 925 26.52 1.17 3.84
C ALA A 925 27.11 2.52 3.39
N ARG A 926 28.38 2.55 2.99
CA ARG A 926 29.05 3.76 2.51
C ARG A 926 28.44 4.28 1.22
N GLU A 927 28.20 3.41 0.24
CA GLU A 927 27.59 3.79 -1.04
C GLU A 927 26.14 4.28 -0.85
N PHE A 928 25.37 3.65 0.05
CA PHE A 928 24.02 4.10 0.40
C PHE A 928 24.04 5.54 0.94
N LEU A 929 24.89 5.82 1.93
CA LEU A 929 25.00 7.16 2.53
C LEU A 929 25.65 8.19 1.60
N ALA A 930 26.53 7.76 0.69
CA ALA A 930 27.08 8.66 -0.33
C ALA A 930 25.99 9.16 -1.29
N LEU A 931 25.05 8.28 -1.66
CA LEU A 931 23.91 8.66 -2.49
C LEU A 931 22.83 9.39 -1.69
N TYR A 932 22.53 8.97 -0.45
CA TYR A 932 21.52 9.57 0.42
C TYR A 932 22.11 9.92 1.80
N PRO A 933 22.76 11.10 1.95
CA PRO A 933 23.49 11.46 3.17
C PRO A 933 22.60 11.59 4.42
N THR A 934 21.32 11.89 4.25
CA THR A 934 20.37 12.07 5.35
C THR A 934 19.65 10.77 5.74
N ALA A 935 19.95 9.63 5.08
CA ALA A 935 19.28 8.37 5.33
C ALA A 935 19.68 7.75 6.69
N ARG A 936 18.70 7.27 7.45
CA ARG A 936 18.87 6.53 8.71
C ARG A 936 19.04 5.05 8.41
N ILE A 937 20.27 4.55 8.42
CA ILE A 937 20.55 3.13 8.18
C ILE A 937 20.96 2.39 9.47
N LEU A 938 20.57 1.12 9.58
CA LEU A 938 21.01 0.20 10.63
C LEU A 938 21.84 -0.92 9.99
N VAL A 939 23.07 -1.14 10.46
CA VAL A 939 24.00 -2.13 9.87
C VAL A 939 24.24 -3.27 10.86
N ALA A 940 24.23 -4.52 10.40
CA ALA A 940 24.59 -5.69 11.21
C ALA A 940 25.31 -6.81 10.47
N ASP A 941 26.19 -7.47 11.21
CA ASP A 941 26.93 -8.66 10.80
C ASP A 941 26.64 -9.88 11.71
N GLU A 942 27.39 -10.96 11.52
CA GLU A 942 27.25 -12.20 12.30
C GLU A 942 27.53 -12.00 13.80
N THR A 943 28.40 -11.04 14.16
CA THR A 943 28.76 -10.76 15.55
C THR A 943 27.61 -10.12 16.33
N ASN A 944 26.65 -9.51 15.61
CA ASN A 944 25.39 -9.02 16.18
C ASN A 944 24.36 -10.12 16.43
N PHE A 945 24.59 -11.36 15.97
CA PHE A 945 23.60 -12.46 15.99
C PHE A 945 23.95 -13.65 16.89
N THR A 946 24.85 -13.50 17.85
CA THR A 946 24.93 -14.45 18.99
C THR A 946 23.61 -14.46 19.77
N LYS A 947 23.28 -15.56 20.47
CA LYS A 947 21.96 -15.77 21.13
C LYS A 947 21.50 -14.53 21.92
N ASP A 948 22.38 -13.90 22.68
CA ASP A 948 22.07 -12.72 23.50
C ASP A 948 22.01 -11.39 22.70
N LYS A 949 22.78 -11.28 21.60
CA LYS A 949 22.85 -10.05 20.78
C LYS A 949 21.75 -10.00 19.70
N ARG A 950 21.30 -11.16 19.21
CA ARG A 950 20.26 -11.28 18.18
C ARG A 950 18.94 -10.61 18.57
N HIS A 951 18.44 -10.92 19.77
CA HIS A 951 17.19 -10.36 20.27
C HIS A 951 17.30 -8.83 20.45
N ARG A 952 18.48 -8.32 20.82
CA ARG A 952 18.75 -6.87 20.90
C ARG A 952 18.74 -6.19 19.54
N PHE A 953 19.34 -6.80 18.53
CA PHE A 953 19.32 -6.27 17.17
C PHE A 953 17.88 -6.22 16.61
N LEU A 954 17.14 -7.33 16.71
CA LEU A 954 15.75 -7.41 16.24
C LEU A 954 14.84 -6.40 16.96
N ALA A 955 15.06 -6.20 18.27
CA ALA A 955 14.34 -5.16 19.01
C ALA A 955 14.64 -3.75 18.47
N ARG A 956 15.91 -3.38 18.26
CA ARG A 956 16.28 -2.06 17.67
C ARG A 956 15.79 -1.89 16.22
N ALA A 957 15.79 -2.97 15.45
CA ALA A 957 15.22 -2.98 14.11
C ALA A 957 13.71 -2.73 14.13
N ALA A 958 13.00 -3.24 15.14
CA ALA A 958 11.56 -3.07 15.31
C ALA A 958 11.17 -1.70 15.90
N THR A 959 11.89 -1.20 16.90
CA THR A 959 11.48 -0.05 17.73
C THR A 959 11.96 1.32 17.24
N ALA A 960 12.57 1.39 16.05
CA ALA A 960 13.00 2.66 15.45
C ALA A 960 12.66 2.75 13.95
N ASN A 961 12.56 4.00 13.47
CA ASN A 961 12.26 4.35 12.08
C ASN A 961 13.55 4.44 11.24
N TRP A 962 13.92 3.31 10.64
CA TRP A 962 15.06 3.19 9.72
C TRP A 962 14.62 3.30 8.26
N ASP A 963 15.44 3.93 7.42
CA ASP A 963 15.29 3.96 5.97
C ASP A 963 15.70 2.63 5.34
N ALA A 964 16.81 2.06 5.80
CA ALA A 964 17.25 0.72 5.41
C ALA A 964 17.98 0.00 6.55
N ILE A 965 17.77 -1.32 6.64
CA ILE A 965 18.55 -2.22 7.51
C ILE A 965 19.47 -3.03 6.60
N ILE A 966 20.78 -2.84 6.70
CA ILE A 966 21.77 -3.56 5.91
C ILE A 966 22.34 -4.70 6.74
N ILE A 967 22.19 -5.94 6.28
CA ILE A 967 22.56 -7.15 7.03
C ILE A 967 23.35 -8.12 6.17
N THR A 968 24.28 -8.87 6.78
CA THR A 968 24.97 -9.95 6.05
C THR A 968 24.06 -11.15 5.80
N GLN A 969 24.29 -11.88 4.70
CA GLN A 969 23.57 -13.12 4.41
C GLN A 969 23.61 -14.12 5.56
N SER A 970 24.76 -14.28 6.19
CA SER A 970 24.92 -15.19 7.33
C SER A 970 24.09 -14.74 8.54
N ALA A 971 24.05 -13.45 8.83
CA ALA A 971 23.23 -12.88 9.91
C ALA A 971 21.72 -13.05 9.62
N PHE A 972 21.31 -12.88 8.37
CA PHE A 972 19.92 -13.05 7.94
C PHE A 972 19.37 -14.46 8.21
N ARG A 973 20.20 -15.51 8.09
CA ARG A 973 19.81 -16.92 8.37
C ARG A 973 19.33 -17.15 9.81
N PHE A 974 19.69 -16.28 10.74
CA PHE A 974 19.30 -16.41 12.14
C PHE A 974 17.94 -15.78 12.47
N ILE A 975 17.29 -15.14 11.49
CA ILE A 975 15.93 -14.63 11.59
C ILE A 975 14.98 -15.79 11.29
N SER A 976 14.18 -16.19 12.28
CA SER A 976 13.26 -17.33 12.15
C SER A 976 12.12 -17.01 11.19
N ILE A 977 11.79 -17.98 10.33
CA ILE A 977 10.64 -17.95 9.45
C ILE A 977 9.43 -18.51 10.21
N PRO A 978 8.19 -18.02 10.01
CA PRO A 978 7.00 -18.60 10.62
C PRO A 978 6.88 -20.10 10.30
N SER A 979 6.60 -20.92 11.31
CA SER A 979 6.55 -22.39 11.19
C SER A 979 5.54 -22.88 10.15
N ALA A 980 4.42 -22.17 9.99
CA ALA A 980 3.41 -22.47 8.96
C ALA A 980 3.98 -22.33 7.53
N PHE A 981 4.81 -21.30 7.29
CA PHE A 981 5.45 -21.10 5.99
C PHE A 981 6.57 -22.12 5.75
N GLU A 982 7.36 -22.43 6.78
CA GLU A 982 8.40 -23.46 6.70
C GLU A 982 7.81 -24.83 6.34
N GLN A 983 6.66 -25.19 6.92
CA GLN A 983 5.92 -26.41 6.59
C GLN A 983 5.41 -26.41 5.15
N GLN A 984 4.77 -25.31 4.70
CA GLN A 984 4.34 -25.18 3.30
C GLN A 984 5.51 -25.29 2.32
N MET A 985 6.62 -24.63 2.62
CA MET A 985 7.80 -24.66 1.75
C MET A 985 8.45 -26.03 1.71
N THR A 986 8.54 -26.70 2.86
CA THR A 986 9.04 -28.07 2.95
C THR A 986 8.18 -29.01 2.09
N THR A 987 6.85 -28.93 2.20
CA THR A 987 5.93 -29.72 1.38
C THR A 987 6.10 -29.43 -0.11
N TYR A 988 6.25 -28.17 -0.49
CA TYR A 988 6.53 -27.77 -1.87
C TYR A 988 7.86 -28.34 -2.39
N LEU A 989 8.96 -28.20 -1.63
CA LEU A 989 10.27 -28.71 -2.00
C LEU A 989 10.30 -30.24 -2.09
N VAL A 990 9.59 -30.94 -1.21
CA VAL A 990 9.40 -32.39 -1.29
C VAL A 990 8.61 -32.77 -2.54
N ALA A 991 7.54 -32.05 -2.88
CA ALA A 991 6.78 -32.28 -4.11
C ALA A 991 7.63 -32.04 -5.37
N VAL A 992 8.45 -30.97 -5.40
CA VAL A 992 9.39 -30.68 -6.49
C VAL A 992 10.48 -31.76 -6.59
N HIS A 993 11.03 -32.20 -5.46
CA HIS A 993 12.04 -33.25 -5.44
C HIS A 993 11.47 -34.58 -5.95
N ILE A 994 10.26 -34.95 -5.56
CA ILE A 994 9.55 -36.12 -6.08
C ILE A 994 9.27 -35.97 -7.60
N LEU A 995 8.91 -34.78 -8.08
CA LEU A 995 8.71 -34.49 -9.50
C LEU A 995 10.01 -34.61 -10.33
N VAL A 996 11.16 -34.29 -9.75
CA VAL A 996 12.46 -34.36 -10.42
C VAL A 996 13.05 -35.77 -10.39
N ASP A 997 12.89 -36.51 -9.29
CA ASP A 997 13.52 -37.83 -9.10
C ASP A 997 12.67 -39.02 -9.56
N THR A 998 11.36 -38.86 -9.79
CA THR A 998 10.54 -39.95 -10.32
C THR A 998 10.70 -40.11 -11.83
N HIS A 999 11.61 -41.00 -12.26
CA HIS A 999 11.65 -41.55 -13.63
C HIS A 999 10.46 -42.51 -13.90
N ALA A 1000 9.23 -42.11 -13.51
CA ALA A 1000 8.03 -42.92 -13.66
C ALA A 1000 7.19 -42.45 -14.86
N PRO A 1001 6.55 -43.37 -15.61
CA PRO A 1001 5.88 -43.08 -16.88
C PRO A 1001 4.61 -42.22 -16.77
N SER A 1002 4.19 -41.83 -15.56
CA SER A 1002 3.14 -40.82 -15.36
C SER A 1002 3.33 -40.11 -14.00
N PRO A 1003 3.87 -38.88 -13.97
CA PRO A 1003 4.15 -38.14 -12.73
C PRO A 1003 2.88 -37.75 -11.93
N ARG A 1004 1.72 -37.64 -12.59
CA ARG A 1004 0.50 -37.04 -12.00
C ARG A 1004 -0.16 -37.91 -10.93
N SER A 1005 -0.22 -39.24 -11.09
CA SER A 1005 -0.94 -40.11 -10.14
C SER A 1005 -0.18 -40.34 -8.83
N ALA A 1006 1.16 -40.42 -8.89
CA ALA A 1006 2.01 -40.55 -7.71
C ALA A 1006 2.02 -39.27 -6.85
N VAL A 1007 1.98 -38.11 -7.49
CA VAL A 1007 1.87 -36.80 -6.83
C VAL A 1007 0.51 -36.62 -6.15
N ALA A 1008 -0.59 -37.04 -6.80
CA ALA A 1008 -1.93 -36.98 -6.22
C ALA A 1008 -2.07 -37.84 -4.95
N ALA A 1009 -1.61 -39.09 -4.99
CA ALA A 1009 -1.69 -40.00 -3.84
C ALA A 1009 -0.78 -39.60 -2.66
N ALA A 1010 0.34 -38.91 -2.93
CA ALA A 1010 1.23 -38.39 -1.90
C ALA A 1010 0.67 -37.13 -1.23
N LEU A 1011 0.00 -36.25 -2.00
CA LEU A 1011 -0.65 -35.05 -1.49
C LEU A 1011 -1.87 -35.38 -0.63
N GLU A 1012 -2.72 -36.34 -1.04
CA GLU A 1012 -3.91 -36.77 -0.28
C GLU A 1012 -3.55 -37.26 1.14
N ASN A 1013 -2.51 -38.08 1.30
CA ASN A 1013 -2.07 -38.57 2.61
C ASN A 1013 -1.49 -37.47 3.54
N GLN A 1014 -1.08 -36.33 2.98
CA GLN A 1014 -0.49 -35.23 3.73
C GLN A 1014 -1.54 -34.19 4.17
N PHE A 1015 -2.58 -33.98 3.37
CA PHE A 1015 -3.70 -33.08 3.71
C PHE A 1015 -4.50 -33.57 4.93
N ASP A 1016 -4.67 -34.88 5.08
CA ASP A 1016 -5.39 -35.47 6.24
C ASP A 1016 -4.68 -35.27 7.58
N ARG A 1017 -3.36 -35.03 7.59
CA ARG A 1017 -2.59 -34.77 8.84
C ARG A 1017 -2.57 -33.29 9.23
N CYS A 1018 -2.87 -32.37 8.30
CA CYS A 1018 -2.84 -30.93 8.54
C CYS A 1018 -4.19 -30.34 9.00
N ALA A 1019 -5.29 -31.09 8.87
CA ALA A 1019 -6.65 -30.60 9.17
C ALA A 1019 -6.98 -30.43 10.67
N ALA A 1020 -6.06 -30.75 11.59
CA ALA A 1020 -6.38 -30.85 13.02
C ALA A 1020 -5.86 -29.71 13.94
N ALA A 1021 -5.18 -28.67 13.44
CA ALA A 1021 -4.70 -27.60 14.34
C ALA A 1021 -4.45 -26.25 13.67
N VAL A 1022 -5.47 -25.39 13.55
CA VAL A 1022 -5.28 -23.94 13.37
C VAL A 1022 -6.44 -23.13 14.02
N PRO A 1023 -6.18 -22.30 15.05
CA PRO A 1023 -7.05 -21.20 15.47
C PRO A 1023 -6.85 -19.95 14.59
N ALA A 1024 -7.88 -19.10 14.57
CA ALA A 1024 -8.00 -17.90 13.75
C ALA A 1024 -6.98 -16.77 14.03
N ALA A 1025 -6.60 -16.09 12.93
CA ALA A 1025 -6.07 -14.72 12.78
C ALA A 1025 -4.65 -14.35 13.29
N GLY A 1026 -3.87 -13.68 12.42
CA GLY A 1026 -2.69 -12.87 12.80
C GLY A 1026 -1.71 -12.54 11.65
N THR A 1027 -1.52 -11.24 11.41
CA THR A 1027 -0.73 -10.52 10.38
C THR A 1027 0.80 -10.43 10.61
N ILE A 1028 1.52 -9.90 9.59
CA ILE A 1028 2.91 -9.34 9.54
C ILE A 1028 4.00 -10.33 9.09
N VAL A 1029 4.72 -10.11 7.97
CA VAL A 1029 5.87 -9.18 7.80
C VAL A 1029 5.96 -8.56 6.38
N ASP A 1030 5.73 -7.24 6.24
CA ASP A 1030 6.02 -6.43 5.04
C ASP A 1030 7.51 -6.02 5.00
N TRP A 1031 8.41 -6.91 4.58
CA TRP A 1031 9.83 -6.57 4.40
C TRP A 1031 10.20 -6.71 2.92
N ALA A 1032 10.56 -5.59 2.29
CA ALA A 1032 11.25 -5.62 1.01
C ALA A 1032 12.69 -6.08 1.25
N VAL A 1033 13.02 -7.29 0.77
CA VAL A 1033 14.36 -7.86 0.84
C VAL A 1033 15.06 -7.67 -0.50
N ALA A 1034 16.08 -6.82 -0.54
CA ALA A 1034 16.98 -6.70 -1.68
C ALA A 1034 18.21 -7.58 -1.40
N GLY A 1035 18.42 -8.64 -2.18
CA GLY A 1035 19.58 -9.54 -2.05
C GLY A 1035 20.59 -9.29 -3.15
N GLU A 1036 21.85 -9.00 -2.79
CA GLU A 1036 22.87 -8.72 -3.82
C GLU A 1036 23.53 -9.98 -4.42
N ASP A 1037 23.31 -11.17 -3.84
CA ASP A 1037 23.57 -12.48 -4.50
C ASP A 1037 23.06 -13.66 -3.61
N LEU A 1038 21.74 -13.84 -3.51
CA LEU A 1038 21.14 -15.09 -3.00
C LEU A 1038 21.23 -16.13 -4.12
N ALA A 1039 22.35 -16.83 -4.20
CA ALA A 1039 22.60 -17.85 -5.19
C ALA A 1039 21.49 -18.94 -5.15
N VAL A 1040 20.81 -19.07 -6.29
CA VAL A 1040 19.94 -20.20 -6.70
C VAL A 1040 18.53 -20.23 -6.07
N SER A 1041 17.57 -19.70 -6.85
CA SER A 1041 16.16 -20.11 -6.92
C SER A 1041 15.21 -19.71 -5.78
N MET A 1042 14.09 -19.06 -6.15
CA MET A 1042 12.70 -19.44 -5.81
C MET A 1042 11.70 -18.41 -6.36
N ALA A 1043 10.56 -18.88 -6.86
CA ALA A 1043 9.46 -18.04 -7.37
C ALA A 1043 8.18 -18.35 -6.57
N PRO A 1044 7.45 -17.34 -6.06
CA PRO A 1044 6.12 -17.57 -5.50
C PRO A 1044 5.08 -17.73 -6.62
N VAL A 1045 4.16 -18.68 -6.46
CA VAL A 1045 2.97 -18.85 -7.31
C VAL A 1045 1.81 -18.13 -6.64
N VAL A 1046 1.17 -17.21 -7.36
CA VAL A 1046 -0.05 -16.55 -6.89
C VAL A 1046 -1.22 -17.52 -7.05
N ILE A 1047 -1.88 -17.82 -5.94
CA ILE A 1047 -3.12 -18.60 -5.93
C ILE A 1047 -4.28 -17.63 -6.23
N PRO A 1048 -5.11 -17.89 -7.26
CA PRO A 1048 -6.31 -17.09 -7.54
C PRO A 1048 -7.26 -17.01 -6.35
N ALA A 1049 -7.99 -15.90 -6.22
CA ALA A 1049 -8.90 -15.66 -5.08
C ALA A 1049 -10.06 -16.68 -4.99
N ASP A 1050 -10.34 -17.40 -6.08
CA ASP A 1050 -11.38 -18.43 -6.21
C ASP A 1050 -10.86 -19.87 -6.04
N TYR A 1051 -9.57 -20.07 -5.76
CA TYR A 1051 -9.02 -21.40 -5.51
C TYR A 1051 -9.59 -22.03 -4.24
N THR A 1052 -10.29 -23.16 -4.40
CA THR A 1052 -10.83 -23.95 -3.29
C THR A 1052 -10.15 -25.33 -3.27
N PRO A 1053 -9.51 -25.72 -2.16
CA PRO A 1053 -8.85 -27.03 -2.05
C PRO A 1053 -9.83 -28.17 -2.34
N GLY A 1054 -9.52 -28.98 -3.36
CA GLY A 1054 -10.33 -30.14 -3.77
C GLY A 1054 -11.51 -29.86 -4.72
N ALA A 1055 -11.81 -28.60 -5.03
CA ALA A 1055 -12.90 -28.24 -5.95
C ALA A 1055 -12.42 -27.59 -7.26
N THR A 1056 -11.30 -26.87 -7.23
CA THR A 1056 -10.69 -26.23 -8.42
C THR A 1056 -9.30 -26.81 -8.72
N PRO A 1057 -8.91 -26.99 -10.01
CA PRO A 1057 -7.55 -27.39 -10.37
C PRO A 1057 -6.53 -26.39 -9.79
N PHE A 1058 -5.41 -26.90 -9.29
CA PHE A 1058 -4.28 -26.05 -8.92
C PHE A 1058 -3.84 -25.22 -10.14
N PRO A 1059 -3.56 -23.91 -10.00
CA PRO A 1059 -3.20 -23.07 -11.14
C PRO A 1059 -2.07 -23.72 -11.94
N GLU A 1060 -2.33 -23.98 -13.23
CA GLU A 1060 -1.33 -24.59 -14.09
C GLU A 1060 -0.10 -23.68 -14.15
N TRP A 1061 1.08 -24.27 -13.97
CA TRP A 1061 2.33 -23.61 -14.30
C TRP A 1061 2.22 -23.13 -15.74
N ASN A 1062 2.39 -21.83 -15.99
CA ASN A 1062 2.37 -21.31 -17.35
C ASN A 1062 3.57 -21.91 -18.11
N THR A 1063 3.36 -23.06 -18.74
CA THR A 1063 4.35 -23.84 -19.48
C THR A 1063 4.65 -23.23 -20.85
N ALA A 1064 4.10 -22.06 -21.16
CA ALA A 1064 4.34 -21.38 -22.43
C ALA A 1064 5.77 -20.84 -22.63
N ARG A 1065 6.70 -21.00 -21.66
CA ARG A 1065 8.12 -20.68 -21.84
C ARG A 1065 9.04 -21.60 -21.02
N ALA A 1066 9.07 -22.89 -21.33
CA ALA A 1066 10.29 -23.66 -21.19
C ALA A 1066 10.90 -23.79 -22.60
N PRO A 1067 12.15 -23.35 -22.86
CA PRO A 1067 12.83 -23.82 -24.05
C PRO A 1067 12.97 -25.34 -23.92
N SER A 1068 12.50 -26.06 -24.93
CA SER A 1068 12.76 -27.49 -25.09
C SER A 1068 14.25 -27.74 -24.91
N ALA A 1069 14.60 -28.54 -23.90
CA ALA A 1069 15.95 -28.99 -23.66
C ALA A 1069 16.34 -30.01 -24.74
N GLU A 1070 16.77 -29.53 -25.91
CA GLU A 1070 17.54 -30.32 -26.86
C GLU A 1070 18.80 -29.54 -27.29
N GLN A 1071 19.95 -30.16 -27.02
CA GLN A 1071 21.26 -29.98 -27.65
C GLN A 1071 22.04 -28.68 -27.37
N ARG A 1072 22.87 -28.71 -26.30
CA ARG A 1072 24.18 -28.03 -26.31
C ARG A 1072 25.21 -28.95 -26.99
N PRO A 1073 26.09 -28.47 -27.88
CA PRO A 1073 27.20 -29.26 -28.38
C PRO A 1073 28.25 -29.45 -27.26
N GLY A 1074 28.78 -30.67 -27.18
CA GLY A 1074 29.67 -31.10 -26.11
C GLY A 1074 31.00 -30.35 -26.06
N SER A 1075 31.33 -29.79 -24.90
CA SER A 1075 32.71 -29.46 -24.53
C SER A 1075 33.35 -30.70 -23.90
N THR A 1076 34.27 -31.31 -24.63
CA THR A 1076 35.17 -32.37 -24.21
C THR A 1076 35.86 -32.02 -22.88
N ARG A 1077 35.62 -32.79 -21.83
CA ARG A 1077 36.45 -32.79 -20.61
C ARG A 1077 37.80 -33.43 -20.95
N GLN A 1078 38.82 -32.62 -21.21
CA GLN A 1078 40.21 -33.06 -21.06
C GLN A 1078 40.55 -33.10 -19.56
N ARG A 1079 40.93 -34.29 -19.08
CA ARG A 1079 41.58 -34.49 -17.79
C ARG A 1079 42.95 -33.81 -17.84
N ALA A 1080 43.24 -32.95 -16.87
CA ALA A 1080 44.60 -32.50 -16.59
C ALA A 1080 45.13 -33.28 -15.38
N ASP A 1081 46.20 -34.04 -15.59
CA ASP A 1081 47.05 -34.60 -14.55
C ASP A 1081 47.86 -33.49 -13.85
N PRO A 1082 48.30 -33.70 -12.59
CA PRO A 1082 49.00 -32.69 -11.81
C PRO A 1082 50.52 -32.88 -11.92
N ALA A 1083 51.27 -31.85 -12.32
CA ALA A 1083 52.62 -31.57 -11.79
C ALA A 1083 53.30 -30.35 -12.45
N CYS A 1084 54.11 -29.68 -11.62
CA CYS A 1084 55.25 -28.79 -11.92
C CYS A 1084 55.05 -27.27 -11.84
N LYS A 1085 55.26 -26.76 -10.62
CA LYS A 1085 56.30 -25.77 -10.21
C LYS A 1085 56.73 -24.68 -11.22
N GLU A 1086 56.44 -23.43 -10.82
CA GLU A 1086 57.36 -22.26 -10.73
C GLU A 1086 57.89 -21.57 -12.03
N PRO A 1087 58.41 -20.31 -11.98
CA PRO A 1087 57.65 -19.05 -11.86
C PRO A 1087 58.18 -17.92 -12.80
N VAL A 1088 57.68 -16.70 -12.60
CA VAL A 1088 58.28 -15.38 -12.93
C VAL A 1088 58.13 -14.84 -14.36
N GLY A 1089 57.61 -13.61 -14.41
CA GLY A 1089 57.56 -12.70 -15.55
C GLY A 1089 56.67 -11.51 -15.24
#